data_AF-A0A7C4RCW6-F1
#
_entry.id   AF-A0A7C4RCW6-F1
#
_cell.length_a   1.000
_cell.length_b   1.000
_cell.length_c   1.000
_cell.angle_alpha   90.00
_cell.angle_beta   90.00
_cell.angle_gamma   90.00
#
_symmetry.space_group_name_H-M   'P 1'
#
loop_
_entity.id
_entity.type
_entity.pdbx_description
1 polymer ?
#
loop_
_entity_poly.entity_id
_entity_poly.type
_entity_poly.pdbx_seq_one_letter_code
_entity_poly.pdbx_strand_id
1 'polypeptide(L)'
;MSQDVIESIENTLEILRRIKDEVNKKMEKFYVKGDISKAKWISEIHTDALEAISIFTKEKEKILKYAELSQKFKDSPEEMIYLLSISDIPVTAGCGKRIAEAIAGYKGLGIETIDHKIDEIRYEGITNPEEEAPLSEISMTSFMYRVPPFELTRAIFEKPRDNEITDLLGARFVWFIKPLNVDPDSWIMILKRIPSTSTKTEIVKGKYVYELGILVPSEIELVDVSNKSLCVEIRGRYPFFIKFGSEQIEKAASKIATKDKFIHYLKEKADLLPKNIGQILSSWKLRMDYLYFCYKGFGLSTDPYDIYCPFTDKCPFSKKRGGPCDGNIYWSAKYFKRKFYPKIYPLRRLKLSARGGIETLHEEFPNAIIKIRSFDKKRVESRWYGVEIGTWFISTRPTVRLLFETEIGYSIPTSVLQLDFDRNYLESLICDLFKEEPEVRAIIATKFILYKALGKRLDYRRLSSTVRSLLDNQSEKYSEFQRYLNGEINEEIKEFSRRILLHSLKHLLTQYILEKIAGVDMNFVLTKYNYKYSDSVFLAENARNGRIGIIDTVVRLIERNGISSFVLDFANWLHEYLSAHTSDFEKLSSRRMYESERTLLTAIARLQKGDQKEKALAEQIKEVMKKVKAFKIQLDQNQAKIDITTARTVLLAGDIIKEEEVEQIEDYFDDILEMAGFLLCLDGCNGCVRLEKYCGEGVQQILTTSKILLFKFAERLIDLISRGWSQRSTEVGKIVEPIIFHAKKYVNIISPFISPRYAARLVDLASKGVKVYVITWLPKEEKGEYAFQKDSLKILRENLGENLSIKVMDRPDVKLPHDKTYIVDDKLITGSFNLTESGLYGNLERVEIRVHPTTVASEKTQFEKLWKESGDLAEYQL
;
A
#
# COMPACT_ATOMS: atom_id res chain seq x y z
N MET A 1 37.89 26.13 0.36
CA MET A 1 36.60 25.44 0.61
C MET A 1 36.67 24.27 1.59
N SER A 2 37.45 23.20 1.41
CA SER A 2 37.51 22.13 2.44
C SER A 2 38.10 22.64 3.76
N GLN A 3 39.09 23.54 3.69
CA GLN A 3 39.61 24.27 4.87
C GLN A 3 38.57 25.19 5.51
N ASP A 4 37.84 25.99 4.71
CA ASP A 4 36.80 26.90 5.24
C ASP A 4 35.67 26.17 5.99
N VAL A 5 35.32 24.95 5.53
CA VAL A 5 34.33 24.10 6.20
C VAL A 5 34.89 23.48 7.48
N ILE A 6 36.14 23.04 7.48
CA ILE A 6 36.83 22.57 8.70
C ILE A 6 36.89 23.70 9.73
N GLU A 7 37.28 24.90 9.31
CA GLU A 7 37.38 26.09 10.15
C GLU A 7 36.00 26.50 10.70
N SER A 8 34.95 26.40 9.89
CA SER A 8 33.57 26.67 10.34
C SER A 8 33.08 25.66 11.37
N ILE A 9 33.40 24.36 11.20
CA ILE A 9 33.05 23.31 12.17
C ILE A 9 33.81 23.53 13.48
N GLU A 10 35.09 23.86 13.42
CA GLU A 10 35.92 24.09 14.61
C GLU A 10 35.49 25.35 15.36
N ASN A 11 35.21 26.45 14.66
CA ASN A 11 34.62 27.65 15.24
C ASN A 11 33.28 27.36 15.92
N THR A 12 32.41 26.54 15.29
CA THR A 12 31.12 26.18 15.88
C THR A 12 31.27 25.34 17.16
N LEU A 13 32.18 24.36 17.16
CA LEU A 13 32.49 23.56 18.35
C LEU A 13 33.07 24.41 19.48
N GLU A 14 33.90 25.41 19.16
CA GLU A 14 34.47 26.33 20.13
C GLU A 14 33.40 27.23 20.76
N ILE A 15 32.47 27.76 19.95
CA ILE A 15 31.31 28.52 20.45
C ILE A 15 30.46 27.66 21.38
N LEU A 16 30.15 26.42 21.00
CA LEU A 16 29.35 25.50 21.83
C LEU A 16 30.04 25.17 23.15
N ARG A 17 31.36 24.94 23.15
CA ARG A 17 32.14 24.74 24.38
C ARG A 17 32.09 25.96 25.29
N ARG A 18 32.21 27.16 24.72
CA ARG A 18 32.10 28.41 25.47
C ARG A 18 30.72 28.61 26.09
N ILE A 19 29.65 28.31 25.34
CA ILE A 19 28.27 28.33 25.85
C ILE A 19 28.13 27.35 27.02
N LYS A 20 28.62 26.11 26.86
CA LYS A 20 28.60 25.09 27.92
C LYS A 20 29.27 25.60 29.20
N ASP A 21 30.44 26.20 29.09
CA ASP A 21 31.19 26.69 30.24
C ASP A 21 30.51 27.90 30.93
N GLU A 22 29.88 28.81 30.16
CA GLU A 22 29.09 29.90 30.72
C GLU A 22 27.81 29.42 31.41
N VAL A 23 27.13 28.43 30.82
CA VAL A 23 25.94 27.79 31.38
C VAL A 23 26.30 27.09 32.68
N ASN A 24 27.42 26.36 32.74
CA ASN A 24 27.88 25.69 33.96
C ASN A 24 28.18 26.69 35.09
N LYS A 25 28.90 27.79 34.79
CA LYS A 25 29.16 28.86 35.78
C LYS A 25 27.87 29.50 36.30
N LYS A 26 26.86 29.69 35.45
CA LYS A 26 25.55 30.20 35.88
C LYS A 26 24.80 29.17 36.72
N MET A 27 24.86 27.89 36.36
CA MET A 27 24.25 26.79 37.10
C MET A 27 24.77 26.74 38.55
N GLU A 28 26.10 26.72 38.73
CA GLU A 28 26.74 26.77 40.05
C GLU A 28 26.30 28.01 40.85
N LYS A 29 26.23 29.17 40.21
CA LYS A 29 25.78 30.41 40.84
C LYS A 29 24.32 30.35 41.32
N PHE A 30 23.43 29.64 40.62
CA PHE A 30 22.03 29.47 41.06
C PHE A 30 21.90 28.40 42.15
N TYR A 31 22.70 27.32 42.09
CA TYR A 31 22.79 26.34 43.17
C TYR A 31 23.25 26.97 44.48
N VAL A 32 24.32 27.79 44.46
CA VAL A 32 24.84 28.50 45.64
C VAL A 32 23.80 29.49 46.21
N LYS A 33 22.92 30.04 45.37
CA LYS A 33 21.85 30.96 45.78
C LYS A 33 20.55 30.27 46.22
N GLY A 34 20.48 28.94 46.16
CA GLY A 34 19.28 28.16 46.54
C GLY A 34 18.09 28.27 45.57
N ASP A 35 18.27 28.79 44.35
CA ASP A 35 17.20 28.93 43.35
C ASP A 35 17.09 27.66 42.49
N ILE A 36 16.53 26.60 43.10
CA ILE A 36 16.49 25.23 42.56
C ILE A 36 15.75 25.16 41.22
N SER A 37 14.71 25.98 41.01
CA SER A 37 13.93 25.98 39.77
C SER A 37 14.76 26.49 38.57
N LYS A 38 15.49 27.59 38.75
CA LYS A 38 16.39 28.12 37.70
C LYS A 38 17.62 27.23 37.49
N ALA A 39 18.14 26.62 38.55
CA ALA A 39 19.24 25.66 38.43
C ALA A 39 18.83 24.43 37.60
N LYS A 40 17.60 23.93 37.79
CA LYS A 40 17.05 22.81 37.00
C LYS A 40 16.89 23.16 35.52
N TRP A 41 16.31 24.32 35.21
CA TRP A 41 16.17 24.79 33.84
C TRP A 41 17.53 25.00 33.13
N ILE A 42 18.54 25.51 33.84
CA ILE A 42 19.89 25.68 33.27
C ILE A 42 20.63 24.35 33.11
N SER A 43 20.34 23.35 33.95
CA SER A 43 20.86 21.99 33.80
C SER A 43 20.34 21.31 32.53
N GLU A 44 19.08 21.57 32.15
CA GLU A 44 18.52 21.10 30.87
C GLU A 44 19.28 21.72 29.69
N ILE A 45 19.52 23.05 29.70
CA ILE A 45 20.32 23.73 28.67
C ILE A 45 21.76 23.20 28.60
N HIS A 46 22.36 22.89 29.76
CA HIS A 46 23.69 22.31 29.81
C HIS A 46 23.73 20.91 29.16
N THR A 47 22.67 20.13 29.38
CA THR A 47 22.51 18.80 28.78
C THR A 47 22.35 18.89 27.26
N ASP A 48 21.50 19.81 26.79
CA ASP A 48 21.31 20.07 25.36
C ASP A 48 22.62 20.52 24.68
N ALA A 49 23.41 21.37 25.34
CA ALA A 49 24.71 21.81 24.83
C ALA A 49 25.72 20.65 24.73
N LEU A 50 25.74 19.75 25.71
CA LEU A 50 26.58 18.55 25.68
C LEU A 50 26.16 17.58 24.57
N GLU A 51 24.86 17.39 24.39
CA GLU A 51 24.32 16.55 23.33
C GLU A 51 24.64 17.13 21.95
N ALA A 52 24.47 18.45 21.77
CA ALA A 52 24.84 19.14 20.54
C ALA A 52 26.34 19.00 20.20
N ILE A 53 27.23 19.16 21.20
CA ILE A 53 28.68 18.94 21.01
C ILE A 53 28.97 17.49 20.63
N SER A 54 28.32 16.52 21.29
CA SER A 54 28.48 15.09 21.01
C SER A 54 28.06 14.75 19.59
N ILE A 55 26.89 15.22 19.15
CA ILE A 55 26.38 15.03 17.79
C ILE A 55 27.31 15.67 16.77
N PHE A 56 27.69 16.93 16.94
CA PHE A 56 28.59 17.62 16.01
C PHE A 56 29.96 16.93 15.89
N THR A 57 30.49 16.43 17.02
CA THR A 57 31.77 15.72 17.03
C THR A 57 31.65 14.36 16.33
N LYS A 58 30.56 13.62 16.58
CA LYS A 58 30.31 12.31 15.96
C LYS A 58 30.03 12.41 14.46
N GLU A 59 29.36 13.48 14.02
CA GLU A 59 28.98 13.67 12.63
C GLU A 59 30.01 14.50 11.83
N LYS A 60 31.08 15.02 12.46
CA LYS A 60 32.15 15.81 11.82
C LYS A 60 32.68 15.15 10.54
N GLU A 61 33.02 13.86 10.61
CA GLU A 61 33.55 13.13 9.45
C GLU A 61 32.53 13.01 8.30
N LYS A 62 31.23 12.89 8.61
CA LYS A 62 30.18 12.81 7.58
C LYS A 62 29.93 14.15 6.91
N ILE A 63 29.97 15.25 7.67
CA ILE A 63 29.83 16.61 7.13
C ILE A 63 31.01 16.92 6.20
N LEU A 64 32.23 16.56 6.60
CA LEU A 64 33.42 16.72 5.77
C LEU A 64 33.34 15.87 4.48
N LYS A 65 32.86 14.62 4.61
CA LYS A 65 32.66 13.74 3.46
C LYS A 65 31.56 14.23 2.52
N TYR A 66 30.50 14.84 3.05
CA TYR A 66 29.45 15.49 2.26
C TYR A 66 29.99 16.69 1.47
N ALA A 67 30.78 17.56 2.12
CA ALA A 67 31.40 18.69 1.45
C ALA A 67 32.38 18.24 0.34
N GLU A 68 33.13 17.16 0.57
CA GLU A 68 33.99 16.55 -0.44
C GLU A 68 33.19 15.96 -1.62
N LEU A 69 32.08 15.26 -1.34
CA LEU A 69 31.21 14.69 -2.38
C LEU A 69 30.52 15.79 -3.21
N SER A 70 30.05 16.86 -2.56
CA SER A 70 29.46 18.02 -3.24
C SER A 70 30.47 18.69 -4.19
N GLN A 71 31.76 18.73 -3.83
CA GLN A 71 32.81 19.23 -4.74
C GLN A 71 33.08 18.31 -5.93
N LYS A 72 33.00 16.98 -5.73
CA LYS A 72 33.26 15.99 -6.80
C LYS A 72 32.17 15.95 -7.87
N PHE A 73 30.93 16.26 -7.52
CA PHE A 73 29.79 16.11 -8.45
C PHE A 73 29.55 17.33 -9.37
N LYS A 74 30.15 18.51 -9.15
CA LYS A 74 29.98 19.73 -9.98
C LYS A 74 28.53 20.20 -10.26
N ASP A 75 27.53 19.49 -9.79
CA ASP A 75 26.10 19.79 -9.91
C ASP A 75 25.62 20.66 -8.74
N SER A 76 24.54 21.42 -8.96
CA SER A 76 24.07 22.38 -7.96
C SER A 76 23.47 21.67 -6.73
N PRO A 77 23.50 22.29 -5.53
CA PRO A 77 22.84 21.75 -4.35
C PRO A 77 21.37 21.40 -4.59
N GLU A 78 20.68 22.13 -5.48
CA GLU A 78 19.29 21.86 -5.87
C GLU A 78 19.12 20.54 -6.65
N GLU A 79 20.09 20.14 -7.47
CA GLU A 79 20.02 18.88 -8.24
C GLU A 79 20.28 17.65 -7.35
N MET A 80 21.18 17.77 -6.37
CA MET A 80 21.35 16.76 -5.31
C MET A 80 20.12 16.67 -4.40
N ILE A 81 19.50 17.80 -4.06
CA ILE A 81 18.22 17.83 -3.34
C ILE A 81 17.11 17.22 -4.19
N TYR A 82 17.10 17.42 -5.51
CA TYR A 82 16.14 16.77 -6.41
C TYR A 82 16.30 15.24 -6.42
N LEU A 83 17.54 14.75 -6.50
CA LEU A 83 17.87 13.33 -6.34
C LEU A 83 17.43 12.78 -4.98
N LEU A 84 17.69 13.49 -3.89
CA LEU A 84 17.28 13.11 -2.52
C LEU A 84 15.78 13.31 -2.24
N SER A 85 15.07 14.09 -3.06
CA SER A 85 13.63 14.30 -2.99
C SER A 85 12.83 13.21 -3.72
N ILE A 86 13.52 12.32 -4.44
CA ILE A 86 12.95 11.05 -4.90
C ILE A 86 12.64 10.24 -3.63
N SER A 87 11.36 9.94 -3.43
CA SER A 87 10.75 9.56 -2.16
C SER A 87 11.30 8.28 -1.50
N ASP A 88 12.19 7.55 -2.16
CA ASP A 88 12.57 6.17 -1.84
C ASP A 88 14.10 5.94 -1.90
N ILE A 89 14.94 6.92 -1.54
CA ILE A 89 16.39 6.66 -1.34
C ILE A 89 16.63 6.19 0.11
N PRO A 90 17.13 4.96 0.33
CA PRO A 90 17.51 4.51 1.67
C PRO A 90 18.69 5.33 2.18
N VAL A 91 18.52 5.98 3.34
CA VAL A 91 19.48 6.94 3.93
C VAL A 91 20.66 6.24 4.65
N THR A 92 20.91 4.96 4.40
CA THR A 92 22.00 4.21 5.05
C THR A 92 23.31 4.29 4.27
N ALA A 93 24.41 4.51 5.00
CA ALA A 93 25.75 4.57 4.43
C ALA A 93 26.15 3.22 3.81
N GLY A 94 26.56 3.23 2.53
CA GLY A 94 27.03 2.04 1.80
C GLY A 94 26.18 1.63 0.60
N CYS A 95 24.99 2.21 0.40
CA CYS A 95 24.10 1.82 -0.69
C CYS A 95 24.43 2.45 -2.06
N GLY A 96 25.29 3.47 -2.15
CA GLY A 96 25.60 4.12 -3.44
C GLY A 96 26.14 3.16 -4.51
N LYS A 97 26.93 2.15 -4.09
CA LYS A 97 27.41 1.09 -4.98
C LYS A 97 26.30 0.11 -5.35
N ARG A 98 25.40 -0.26 -4.43
CA ARG A 98 24.21 -1.09 -4.72
C ARG A 98 23.17 -0.38 -5.58
N ILE A 99 23.04 0.95 -5.45
CA ILE A 99 22.14 1.78 -6.28
C ILE A 99 22.72 1.90 -7.68
N ALA A 100 24.03 2.16 -7.80
CA ALA A 100 24.70 2.14 -9.10
C ALA A 100 24.70 0.73 -9.72
N GLU A 101 24.90 -0.33 -8.94
CA GLU A 101 24.83 -1.74 -9.40
C GLU A 101 23.40 -2.21 -9.66
N ALA A 102 22.38 -1.68 -8.99
CA ALA A 102 20.98 -1.94 -9.33
C ALA A 102 20.59 -1.18 -10.60
N ILE A 103 20.86 0.12 -10.67
CA ILE A 103 20.51 0.93 -11.84
C ILE A 103 21.32 0.50 -13.08
N ALA A 104 22.63 0.27 -12.95
CA ALA A 104 23.49 -0.19 -14.04
C ALA A 104 23.38 -1.71 -14.29
N GLY A 105 23.17 -2.52 -13.26
CA GLY A 105 23.00 -3.97 -13.41
C GLY A 105 21.67 -4.34 -14.05
N TYR A 106 20.54 -3.75 -13.65
CA TYR A 106 19.24 -4.05 -14.26
C TYR A 106 19.12 -3.51 -15.70
N LYS A 107 19.70 -2.33 -16.01
CA LYS A 107 19.78 -1.83 -17.41
C LYS A 107 20.80 -2.59 -18.27
N GLY A 108 21.90 -3.08 -17.68
CA GLY A 108 22.94 -3.84 -18.38
C GLY A 108 22.59 -5.30 -18.66
N LEU A 109 21.57 -5.86 -18.00
CA LEU A 109 21.16 -7.27 -18.12
C LEU A 109 20.18 -7.58 -19.27
N GLY A 110 19.83 -6.60 -20.12
CA GLY A 110 18.93 -6.85 -21.25
C GLY A 110 17.51 -7.29 -20.82
N ILE A 111 17.06 -6.79 -19.67
CA ILE A 111 15.72 -7.08 -19.14
C ILE A 111 14.72 -6.32 -20.03
N GLU A 112 14.19 -7.05 -21.02
CA GLU A 112 13.06 -6.63 -21.85
C GLU A 112 11.96 -6.04 -20.96
N THR A 113 11.82 -4.71 -21.04
CA THR A 113 10.73 -3.86 -20.56
C THR A 113 10.03 -4.37 -19.28
N ILE A 114 10.31 -3.71 -18.15
CA ILE A 114 9.67 -3.94 -16.83
C ILE A 114 8.13 -3.85 -16.90
N ASP A 115 7.51 -3.50 -18.02
CA ASP A 115 6.10 -3.76 -18.28
C ASP A 115 5.79 -3.81 -19.78
N HIS A 116 5.19 -2.74 -20.31
CA HIS A 116 4.96 -2.52 -21.72
C HIS A 116 5.59 -1.18 -22.05
N LYS A 117 6.49 -1.22 -23.03
CA LYS A 117 7.20 -0.04 -23.51
C LYS A 117 6.27 0.81 -24.35
N ILE A 118 6.23 2.10 -24.05
CA ILE A 118 5.77 3.11 -25.00
C ILE A 118 7.01 3.53 -25.78
N ASP A 119 7.01 3.29 -27.10
CA ASP A 119 8.13 3.55 -27.98
C ASP A 119 8.46 5.04 -28.05
N GLU A 120 7.42 5.88 -28.00
CA GLU A 120 7.61 7.32 -28.09
C GLU A 120 6.55 8.13 -27.32
N ILE A 121 7.01 9.12 -26.55
CA ILE A 121 6.17 10.15 -25.94
C ILE A 121 6.57 11.50 -26.50
N ARG A 122 5.62 12.19 -27.15
CA ARG A 122 5.83 13.48 -27.78
C ARG A 122 5.00 14.57 -27.11
N TYR A 123 5.44 15.82 -27.26
CA TYR A 123 4.68 17.00 -26.87
C TYR A 123 4.39 17.82 -28.13
N GLU A 124 3.13 18.15 -28.37
CA GLU A 124 2.73 18.88 -29.58
C GLU A 124 3.49 20.21 -29.71
N GLY A 125 4.15 20.41 -30.85
CA GLY A 125 4.86 21.66 -31.16
C GLY A 125 6.21 21.84 -30.44
N ILE A 126 6.66 20.85 -29.68
CA ILE A 126 8.00 20.78 -29.08
C ILE A 126 8.88 19.83 -29.89
N THR A 127 10.05 20.31 -30.29
CA THR A 127 11.09 19.50 -30.94
C THR A 127 12.15 19.14 -29.90
N ASN A 128 12.36 17.84 -29.66
CA ASN A 128 13.44 17.37 -28.82
C ASN A 128 14.80 17.59 -29.52
N PRO A 129 15.89 17.94 -28.79
CA PRO A 129 17.24 17.98 -29.36
C PRO A 129 17.67 16.62 -29.91
N GLU A 130 18.44 16.57 -31.00
CA GLU A 130 18.94 15.30 -31.57
C GLU A 130 19.85 14.52 -30.61
N GLU A 131 20.53 15.21 -29.68
CA GLU A 131 21.41 14.62 -28.65
C GLU A 131 20.64 14.07 -27.43
N GLU A 132 19.38 14.48 -27.24
CA GLU A 132 18.47 13.98 -26.22
C GLU A 132 17.31 13.28 -26.93
N ALA A 133 17.52 12.02 -27.30
CA ALA A 133 16.48 11.18 -27.91
C ALA A 133 15.14 11.37 -27.16
N PRO A 134 13.98 11.45 -27.84
CA PRO A 134 12.68 11.45 -27.18
C PRO A 134 12.69 10.33 -26.16
N LEU A 135 12.18 10.55 -24.94
CA LEU A 135 12.20 9.58 -23.83
C LEU A 135 11.74 8.20 -24.32
N SER A 136 12.65 7.41 -24.87
CA SER A 136 12.31 6.34 -25.82
C SER A 136 12.07 5.03 -25.09
N GLU A 137 11.95 5.09 -23.76
CA GLU A 137 11.93 3.95 -22.85
C GLU A 137 11.16 4.27 -21.56
N ILE A 138 9.91 4.72 -21.67
CA ILE A 138 9.04 4.86 -20.50
C ILE A 138 8.08 3.68 -20.42
N SER A 139 8.09 3.05 -19.25
CA SER A 139 7.13 2.03 -18.83
C SER A 139 5.70 2.59 -18.84
N MET A 140 4.74 1.86 -19.40
CA MET A 140 3.32 2.26 -19.42
C MET A 140 2.79 2.55 -18.02
N THR A 141 3.19 1.76 -17.02
CA THR A 141 2.80 1.98 -15.61
C THR A 141 3.33 3.30 -15.08
N SER A 142 4.63 3.57 -15.28
CA SER A 142 5.26 4.82 -14.85
C SER A 142 4.61 6.03 -15.53
N PHE A 143 4.35 5.95 -16.84
CA PHE A 143 3.67 7.00 -17.58
C PHE A 143 2.27 7.29 -17.03
N MET A 144 1.44 6.27 -16.84
CA MET A 144 0.07 6.42 -16.33
C MET A 144 0.01 7.12 -14.96
N TYR A 145 0.97 6.87 -14.07
CA TYR A 145 1.01 7.50 -12.74
C TYR A 145 1.72 8.86 -12.71
N ARG A 146 2.56 9.18 -13.69
CA ARG A 146 3.25 10.48 -13.80
C ARG A 146 2.42 11.50 -14.56
N VAL A 147 1.79 11.06 -15.65
CA VAL A 147 0.98 11.89 -16.53
C VAL A 147 -0.30 11.13 -16.86
N PRO A 148 -1.24 11.00 -15.91
CA PRO A 148 -2.53 10.38 -16.18
C PRO A 148 -3.31 11.19 -17.24
N PRO A 149 -4.23 10.55 -17.98
CA PRO A 149 -5.06 11.27 -18.93
C PRO A 149 -5.90 12.31 -18.19
N PHE A 150 -6.20 13.43 -18.86
CA PHE A 150 -6.91 14.59 -18.31
C PHE A 150 -6.13 15.42 -17.26
N GLU A 151 -4.87 15.13 -16.96
CA GLU A 151 -4.04 16.00 -16.10
C GLU A 151 -3.15 16.92 -16.93
N LEU A 152 -3.09 18.20 -16.54
CA LEU A 152 -2.16 19.15 -17.16
C LEU A 152 -0.74 18.89 -16.66
N THR A 153 0.20 18.82 -17.59
CA THR A 153 1.63 18.65 -17.30
C THR A 153 2.48 19.67 -18.05
N ARG A 154 3.77 19.71 -17.70
CA ARG A 154 4.81 20.45 -18.42
C ARG A 154 5.64 19.48 -19.26
N ALA A 155 6.20 19.99 -20.34
CA ALA A 155 7.20 19.23 -21.07
C ALA A 155 8.48 19.12 -20.23
N ILE A 156 9.16 17.99 -20.35
CA ILE A 156 10.39 17.71 -19.59
C ILE A 156 11.54 18.58 -20.09
N PHE A 157 11.55 18.83 -21.40
CA PHE A 157 12.48 19.74 -22.05
C PHE A 157 11.73 20.74 -22.91
N GLU A 158 12.09 22.02 -22.80
CA GLU A 158 11.56 23.10 -23.63
C GLU A 158 12.68 24.02 -24.06
N LYS A 159 12.69 24.39 -25.35
CA LYS A 159 13.55 25.47 -25.85
C LYS A 159 13.17 26.80 -25.18
N PRO A 160 14.06 27.81 -25.14
CA PRO A 160 13.81 29.06 -24.39
C PRO A 160 12.45 29.72 -24.67
N ARG A 161 12.01 29.76 -25.93
CA ARG A 161 10.71 30.33 -26.33
C ARG A 161 9.51 29.52 -25.84
N ASP A 162 9.65 28.19 -25.81
CA ASP A 162 8.60 27.31 -25.31
C ASP A 162 8.51 27.38 -23.78
N ASN A 163 9.66 27.42 -23.10
CA ASN A 163 9.73 27.64 -21.66
C ASN A 163 9.08 28.97 -21.26
N GLU A 164 9.31 30.04 -22.03
CA GLU A 164 8.67 31.34 -21.78
C GLU A 164 7.14 31.30 -21.90
N ILE A 165 6.58 30.50 -22.81
CA ILE A 165 5.13 30.27 -22.88
C ILE A 165 4.66 29.50 -21.64
N THR A 166 5.39 28.46 -21.23
CA THR A 166 5.09 27.68 -20.03
C THR A 166 5.22 28.49 -18.74
N ASP A 167 6.12 29.46 -18.65
CA ASP A 167 6.23 30.35 -17.49
C ASP A 167 4.99 31.24 -17.34
N LEU A 168 4.46 31.74 -18.46
CA LEU A 168 3.25 32.56 -18.52
C LEU A 168 1.98 31.74 -18.24
N LEU A 169 1.87 30.55 -18.82
CA LEU A 169 0.66 29.72 -18.79
C LEU A 169 0.67 28.60 -17.74
N GLY A 170 1.82 28.24 -17.17
CA GLY A 170 1.96 27.06 -16.33
C GLY A 170 1.87 25.75 -17.13
N ALA A 171 1.36 24.69 -16.49
CA ALA A 171 1.18 23.40 -17.16
C ALA A 171 0.15 23.52 -18.29
N ARG A 172 0.52 23.05 -19.50
CA ARG A 172 -0.21 23.30 -20.75
C ARG A 172 -0.35 22.09 -21.67
N PHE A 173 0.21 20.93 -21.29
CA PHE A 173 0.12 19.70 -22.07
C PHE A 173 -0.84 18.72 -21.41
N VAL A 174 -1.69 18.06 -22.20
CA VAL A 174 -2.63 17.05 -21.71
C VAL A 174 -2.87 16.00 -22.79
N TRP A 175 -3.19 14.78 -22.40
CA TRP A 175 -3.64 13.75 -23.34
C TRP A 175 -4.97 13.15 -22.87
N PHE A 176 -5.68 12.53 -23.80
CA PHE A 176 -7.05 12.09 -23.61
C PHE A 176 -7.23 10.66 -24.09
N ILE A 177 -7.99 9.91 -23.29
CA ILE A 177 -8.61 8.63 -23.67
C ILE A 177 -10.11 8.86 -23.65
N LYS A 178 -10.84 8.33 -24.61
CA LYS A 178 -12.30 8.50 -24.71
C LYS A 178 -13.02 8.05 -23.42
N PRO A 179 -13.69 8.97 -22.71
CA PRO A 179 -14.47 8.61 -21.54
C PRO A 179 -15.72 7.82 -21.92
N LEU A 180 -16.10 6.86 -21.06
CA LEU A 180 -17.41 6.24 -21.08
C LEU A 180 -18.49 7.30 -20.85
N ASN A 181 -19.53 7.29 -21.67
CA ASN A 181 -20.63 8.27 -21.68
C ASN A 181 -20.19 9.70 -22.05
N VAL A 182 -19.06 9.88 -22.73
CA VAL A 182 -18.75 11.19 -23.33
C VAL A 182 -19.85 11.58 -24.32
N ASP A 183 -20.22 12.86 -24.31
CA ASP A 183 -21.10 13.45 -25.31
C ASP A 183 -20.43 13.31 -26.70
N PRO A 184 -21.10 12.67 -27.68
CA PRO A 184 -20.48 12.42 -28.99
C PRO A 184 -20.05 13.70 -29.71
N ASP A 185 -20.84 14.77 -29.60
CA ASP A 185 -20.54 16.05 -30.26
C ASP A 185 -19.35 16.73 -29.59
N SER A 186 -19.28 16.70 -28.26
CA SER A 186 -18.13 17.15 -27.48
C SER A 186 -16.85 16.41 -27.87
N TRP A 187 -16.89 15.07 -27.99
CA TRP A 187 -15.73 14.28 -28.40
C TRP A 187 -15.30 14.63 -29.83
N ILE A 188 -16.24 14.68 -30.77
CA ILE A 188 -15.95 15.08 -32.16
C ILE A 188 -15.36 16.49 -32.24
N MET A 189 -15.85 17.44 -31.43
CA MET A 189 -15.30 18.80 -31.36
C MET A 189 -13.85 18.82 -30.87
N ILE A 190 -13.50 18.00 -29.88
CA ILE A 190 -12.10 17.85 -29.42
C ILE A 190 -11.24 17.32 -30.57
N LEU A 191 -11.66 16.23 -31.22
CA LEU A 191 -10.91 15.63 -32.33
C LEU A 191 -10.73 16.61 -33.50
N LYS A 192 -11.74 17.43 -33.82
CA LYS A 192 -11.65 18.46 -34.87
C LYS A 192 -10.68 19.59 -34.55
N ARG A 193 -10.49 19.92 -33.27
CA ARG A 193 -9.58 20.99 -32.82
C ARG A 193 -8.12 20.54 -32.71
N ILE A 194 -7.86 19.24 -32.90
CA ILE A 194 -6.52 18.65 -32.78
C ILE A 194 -6.10 18.11 -34.15
N PRO A 195 -5.09 18.72 -34.79
CA PRO A 195 -4.65 18.31 -36.12
C PRO A 195 -4.18 16.84 -36.17
N SER A 196 -4.42 16.19 -37.30
CA SER A 196 -3.93 14.84 -37.62
C SER A 196 -4.54 13.68 -36.81
N THR A 197 -5.64 13.93 -36.10
CA THR A 197 -6.38 12.89 -35.38
C THR A 197 -7.58 12.37 -36.19
N SER A 198 -7.77 11.05 -36.26
CA SER A 198 -8.96 10.46 -36.86
C SER A 198 -10.19 10.65 -35.96
N THR A 199 -11.36 10.90 -36.56
CA THR A 199 -12.63 11.08 -35.82
C THR A 199 -13.10 9.84 -35.07
N LYS A 200 -12.45 8.70 -35.27
CA LYS A 200 -12.76 7.42 -34.63
C LYS A 200 -11.70 6.96 -33.61
N THR A 201 -10.71 7.79 -33.27
CA THR A 201 -9.68 7.34 -32.32
C THR A 201 -10.20 7.36 -30.88
N GLU A 202 -9.76 6.36 -30.12
CA GLU A 202 -10.02 6.26 -28.67
C GLU A 202 -8.95 7.01 -27.86
N ILE A 203 -7.73 7.12 -28.40
CA ILE A 203 -6.67 7.99 -27.90
C ILE A 203 -6.55 9.19 -28.84
N VAL A 204 -6.59 10.41 -28.30
CA VAL A 204 -6.72 11.63 -29.10
C VAL A 204 -5.47 11.94 -29.94
N LYS A 205 -4.27 11.50 -29.56
CA LYS A 205 -3.09 11.63 -30.41
C LYS A 205 -2.06 10.57 -30.04
N GLY A 206 -1.76 9.64 -30.97
CA GLY A 206 -0.89 8.50 -30.71
C GLY A 206 -1.19 7.29 -31.59
N LYS A 207 -0.38 6.23 -31.44
CA LYS A 207 -0.55 4.93 -32.10
C LYS A 207 -0.80 3.85 -31.06
N TYR A 208 -1.70 2.93 -31.39
CA TYR A 208 -2.06 1.83 -30.51
C TYR A 208 -2.61 0.65 -31.31
N VAL A 209 -2.60 -0.53 -30.69
CA VAL A 209 -3.25 -1.75 -31.20
C VAL A 209 -4.29 -2.25 -30.21
N TYR A 210 -5.22 -3.08 -30.69
CA TYR A 210 -6.17 -3.79 -29.83
C TYR A 210 -5.66 -5.19 -29.56
N GLU A 211 -5.40 -5.51 -28.29
CA GLU A 211 -5.02 -6.85 -27.85
C GLU A 211 -5.92 -7.30 -26.70
N LEU A 212 -6.61 -8.43 -26.84
CA LEU A 212 -7.51 -8.99 -25.82
C LEU A 212 -8.56 -7.98 -25.29
N GLY A 213 -9.03 -7.08 -26.16
CA GLY A 213 -9.97 -6.01 -25.81
C GLY A 213 -9.37 -4.90 -24.94
N ILE A 214 -8.06 -4.70 -25.02
CA ILE A 214 -7.30 -3.63 -24.36
C ILE A 214 -6.65 -2.76 -25.45
N LEU A 215 -6.64 -1.44 -25.25
CA LEU A 215 -5.82 -0.51 -26.01
C LEU A 215 -4.37 -0.62 -25.53
N VAL A 216 -3.47 -1.06 -26.40
CA VAL A 216 -2.04 -1.16 -26.12
C VAL A 216 -1.32 -0.05 -26.90
N PRO A 217 -0.94 1.07 -26.24
CA PRO A 217 -0.31 2.20 -26.92
C PRO A 217 1.16 1.89 -27.25
N SER A 218 1.60 2.31 -28.43
CA SER A 218 3.02 2.35 -28.81
C SER A 218 3.55 3.79 -28.85
N GLU A 219 2.72 4.76 -29.21
CA GLU A 219 3.07 6.19 -29.22
C GLU A 219 1.98 7.01 -28.57
N ILE A 220 2.33 7.99 -27.74
CA ILE A 220 1.40 8.97 -27.16
C ILE A 220 1.94 10.38 -27.38
N GLU A 221 1.12 11.27 -27.94
CA GLU A 221 1.47 12.68 -28.08
C GLU A 221 0.54 13.54 -27.21
N LEU A 222 1.12 14.34 -26.33
CA LEU A 222 0.40 15.24 -25.47
C LEU A 222 0.06 16.52 -26.23
N VAL A 223 -1.20 16.93 -26.14
CA VAL A 223 -1.79 18.08 -26.83
C VAL A 223 -1.43 19.36 -26.09
N ASP A 224 -0.93 20.36 -26.82
CA ASP A 224 -0.68 21.70 -26.29
C ASP A 224 -1.99 22.51 -26.31
N VAL A 225 -2.45 22.93 -25.13
CA VAL A 225 -3.67 23.75 -24.98
C VAL A 225 -3.41 25.26 -24.94
N SER A 226 -2.17 25.70 -25.14
CA SER A 226 -1.81 27.13 -25.15
C SER A 226 -2.65 27.95 -26.11
N ASN A 227 -3.00 27.37 -27.26
CA ASN A 227 -3.74 28.02 -28.34
C ASN A 227 -5.05 27.29 -28.69
N LYS A 228 -5.55 26.41 -27.80
CA LYS A 228 -6.77 25.63 -28.03
C LYS A 228 -7.71 25.80 -26.84
N SER A 229 -9.00 25.63 -27.10
CA SER A 229 -10.01 25.46 -26.04
C SER A 229 -10.67 24.11 -26.24
N LEU A 230 -10.52 23.19 -25.29
CA LEU A 230 -11.02 21.82 -25.40
C LEU A 230 -12.02 21.57 -24.28
N CYS A 231 -13.26 21.23 -24.64
CA CYS A 231 -14.31 20.96 -23.66
C CYS A 231 -14.74 19.49 -23.75
N VAL A 232 -14.54 18.75 -22.66
CA VAL A 232 -15.01 17.37 -22.46
C VAL A 232 -16.32 17.41 -21.67
N GLU A 233 -17.40 16.91 -22.27
CA GLU A 233 -18.70 16.75 -21.63
C GLU A 233 -18.97 15.27 -21.40
N ILE A 234 -19.18 14.89 -20.14
CA ILE A 234 -19.47 13.52 -19.73
C ILE A 234 -20.92 13.48 -19.28
N ARG A 235 -21.73 12.70 -20.00
CA ARG A 235 -23.15 12.50 -19.73
C ARG A 235 -23.36 11.43 -18.66
N GLY A 236 -24.61 11.28 -18.22
CA GLY A 236 -25.05 10.26 -17.27
C GLY A 236 -25.82 10.84 -16.10
N ARG A 237 -26.04 10.03 -15.06
CA ARG A 237 -26.79 10.45 -13.86
C ARG A 237 -26.19 11.68 -13.16
N TYR A 238 -24.87 11.86 -13.27
CA TYR A 238 -24.14 13.00 -12.71
C TYR A 238 -23.23 13.58 -13.79
N PRO A 239 -23.74 14.53 -14.61
CA PRO A 239 -22.94 15.10 -15.68
C PRO A 239 -21.69 15.78 -15.13
N PHE A 240 -20.66 15.85 -15.95
CA PHE A 240 -19.41 16.51 -15.59
C PHE A 240 -18.79 17.17 -16.82
N PHE A 241 -18.32 18.40 -16.64
CA PHE A 241 -17.75 19.21 -17.70
C PHE A 241 -16.32 19.60 -17.34
N ILE A 242 -15.39 19.47 -18.28
CA ILE A 242 -14.02 19.91 -18.11
C ILE A 242 -13.62 20.73 -19.31
N LYS A 243 -13.16 21.97 -19.08
CA LYS A 243 -12.62 22.84 -20.11
C LYS A 243 -11.11 23.05 -19.88
N PHE A 244 -10.32 22.74 -20.91
CA PHE A 244 -8.89 22.97 -20.98
C PHE A 244 -8.57 24.11 -21.96
N GLY A 245 -7.56 24.91 -21.62
CA GLY A 245 -7.14 26.06 -22.40
C GLY A 245 -8.13 27.23 -22.35
N SER A 246 -8.00 28.17 -23.28
CA SER A 246 -8.80 29.41 -23.29
C SER A 246 -9.38 29.73 -24.65
N GLU A 247 -10.69 29.99 -24.70
CA GLU A 247 -11.38 30.33 -25.96
C GLU A 247 -10.97 31.73 -26.45
N GLN A 248 -10.71 32.65 -25.52
CA GLN A 248 -10.25 34.00 -25.86
C GLN A 248 -8.83 33.98 -26.44
N ILE A 249 -7.94 33.14 -25.90
CA ILE A 249 -6.58 32.97 -26.42
C ILE A 249 -6.63 32.24 -27.77
N GLU A 250 -7.38 31.14 -27.90
CA GLU A 250 -7.53 30.38 -29.15
C GLU A 250 -7.96 31.26 -30.34
N LYS A 251 -9.01 32.09 -30.15
CA LYS A 251 -9.52 32.99 -31.20
C LYS A 251 -8.44 33.97 -31.70
N ALA A 252 -7.61 34.50 -30.81
CA ALA A 252 -6.54 35.41 -31.17
C ALA A 252 -5.31 34.68 -31.75
N ALA A 253 -4.93 33.55 -31.15
CA ALA A 253 -3.79 32.75 -31.55
C ALA A 253 -3.91 32.24 -32.99
N SER A 254 -5.13 31.95 -33.46
CA SER A 254 -5.39 31.56 -34.86
C SER A 254 -4.87 32.56 -35.90
N LYS A 255 -4.65 33.83 -35.52
CA LYS A 255 -4.16 34.90 -36.40
C LYS A 255 -2.67 35.19 -36.22
N ILE A 256 -1.99 34.50 -35.30
CA ILE A 256 -0.60 34.75 -34.94
C ILE A 256 0.29 33.67 -35.57
N ALA A 257 1.17 34.08 -36.49
CA ALA A 257 1.99 33.14 -37.27
C ALA A 257 3.28 32.68 -36.57
N THR A 258 3.78 33.39 -35.55
CA THR A 258 5.11 33.14 -34.96
C THR A 258 5.07 33.06 -33.43
N LYS A 259 5.91 32.19 -32.83
CA LYS A 259 6.00 32.04 -31.37
C LYS A 259 6.34 33.36 -30.64
N ASP A 260 7.21 34.21 -31.19
CA ASP A 260 7.59 35.50 -30.55
C ASP A 260 6.39 36.46 -30.42
N LYS A 261 5.61 36.59 -31.50
CA LYS A 261 4.37 37.36 -31.48
C LYS A 261 3.34 36.78 -30.51
N PHE A 262 3.33 35.45 -30.36
CA PHE A 262 2.43 34.78 -29.41
C PHE A 262 2.84 35.05 -27.97
N ILE A 263 4.12 34.99 -27.63
CA ILE A 263 4.66 35.37 -26.32
C ILE A 263 4.33 36.83 -26.00
N HIS A 264 4.56 37.74 -26.95
CA HIS A 264 4.23 39.16 -26.76
C HIS A 264 2.73 39.36 -26.49
N TYR A 265 1.87 38.67 -27.25
CA TYR A 265 0.43 38.67 -27.02
C TYR A 265 0.06 38.16 -25.62
N LEU A 266 0.68 37.07 -25.15
CA LEU A 266 0.43 36.54 -23.81
C LEU A 266 0.86 37.52 -22.71
N LYS A 267 2.01 38.20 -22.88
CA LYS A 267 2.45 39.25 -21.94
C LYS A 267 1.46 40.42 -21.88
N GLU A 268 1.03 40.92 -23.04
CA GLU A 268 0.02 41.97 -23.12
C GLU A 268 -1.29 41.55 -22.43
N LYS A 269 -1.72 40.29 -22.62
CA LYS A 269 -2.91 39.74 -21.96
C LYS A 269 -2.75 39.55 -20.46
N ALA A 270 -1.56 39.22 -19.98
CA ALA A 270 -1.26 39.16 -18.56
C ALA A 270 -1.35 40.55 -17.92
N ASP A 271 -0.84 41.59 -18.59
CA ASP A 271 -0.88 42.97 -18.10
C ASP A 271 -2.30 43.56 -18.11
N LEU A 272 -3.13 43.16 -19.07
CA LEU A 272 -4.53 43.58 -19.15
C LEU A 272 -5.47 42.75 -18.26
N LEU A 273 -5.00 41.66 -17.67
CA LEU A 273 -5.82 40.75 -16.86
C LEU A 273 -6.54 41.45 -15.69
N PRO A 274 -5.89 42.32 -14.88
CA PRO A 274 -6.55 43.04 -13.80
C PRO A 274 -7.73 43.89 -14.27
N LYS A 275 -7.66 44.44 -15.49
CA LYS A 275 -8.76 45.21 -16.09
C LYS A 275 -9.91 44.31 -16.57
N ASN A 276 -9.58 43.11 -17.04
CA ASN A 276 -10.56 42.18 -17.64
C ASN A 276 -11.35 41.37 -16.60
N ILE A 277 -10.68 40.89 -15.54
CA ILE A 277 -11.29 39.98 -14.54
C ILE A 277 -11.24 40.52 -13.11
N GLY A 278 -10.69 41.71 -12.90
CA GLY A 278 -10.55 42.34 -11.59
C GLY A 278 -9.22 42.00 -10.89
N GLN A 279 -8.82 42.88 -9.97
CA GLN A 279 -7.50 42.87 -9.34
C GLN A 279 -7.24 41.60 -8.51
N ILE A 280 -8.24 41.12 -7.77
CA ILE A 280 -8.12 39.92 -6.95
C ILE A 280 -7.92 38.67 -7.82
N LEU A 281 -8.77 38.48 -8.84
CA LEU A 281 -8.67 37.34 -9.78
C LEU A 281 -7.42 37.36 -10.65
N SER A 282 -6.85 38.54 -10.90
CA SER A 282 -5.63 38.65 -11.69
C SER A 282 -4.37 38.16 -10.97
N SER A 283 -4.40 37.96 -9.64
CA SER A 283 -3.25 37.46 -8.86
C SER A 283 -2.73 36.10 -9.36
N TRP A 284 -3.61 35.28 -9.93
CA TRP A 284 -3.26 33.97 -10.53
C TRP A 284 -2.70 34.06 -11.95
N LYS A 285 -2.62 35.26 -12.56
CA LYS A 285 -2.14 35.47 -13.94
C LYS A 285 -2.89 34.58 -14.96
N LEU A 286 -2.28 34.34 -16.13
CA LEU A 286 -2.81 33.48 -17.21
C LEU A 286 -2.64 31.97 -16.95
N ARG A 287 -2.24 31.60 -15.74
CA ARG A 287 -1.86 30.24 -15.37
C ARG A 287 -3.03 29.25 -15.55
N MET A 288 -2.88 28.24 -16.39
CA MET A 288 -3.86 27.18 -16.69
C MET A 288 -3.82 26.04 -15.68
N ASP A 289 -2.73 25.91 -14.91
CA ASP A 289 -2.61 24.97 -13.79
C ASP A 289 -3.40 25.39 -12.55
N TYR A 290 -4.11 26.52 -12.63
CA TYR A 290 -5.16 26.91 -11.69
C TYR A 290 -6.52 26.87 -12.38
N LEU A 291 -7.52 26.31 -11.72
CA LEU A 291 -8.86 26.17 -12.29
C LEU A 291 -9.92 26.94 -11.51
N TYR A 292 -10.95 27.34 -12.24
CA TYR A 292 -12.27 27.64 -11.71
C TYR A 292 -13.10 26.37 -11.60
N PHE A 293 -13.97 26.32 -10.61
CA PHE A 293 -14.77 25.14 -10.32
C PHE A 293 -16.19 25.50 -9.89
N CYS A 294 -17.09 24.53 -10.09
CA CYS A 294 -18.44 24.61 -9.58
C CYS A 294 -18.53 24.02 -8.17
N TYR A 295 -19.06 24.77 -7.19
CA TYR A 295 -19.29 24.29 -5.82
C TYR A 295 -20.29 23.13 -5.71
N LYS A 296 -21.05 22.86 -6.78
CA LYS A 296 -21.92 21.68 -6.91
C LYS A 296 -21.23 20.47 -7.57
N GLY A 297 -19.96 20.61 -7.98
CA GLY A 297 -19.18 19.51 -8.55
C GLY A 297 -19.51 19.13 -9.99
N PHE A 298 -20.07 20.06 -10.78
CA PHE A 298 -20.45 19.79 -12.17
C PHE A 298 -19.39 20.17 -13.20
N GLY A 299 -18.52 21.15 -12.93
CA GLY A 299 -17.63 21.68 -13.95
C GLY A 299 -16.30 22.19 -13.41
N LEU A 300 -15.24 21.99 -14.18
CA LEU A 300 -13.89 22.56 -13.99
C LEU A 300 -13.49 23.31 -15.26
N SER A 301 -12.83 24.47 -15.12
CA SER A 301 -12.25 25.20 -16.26
C SER A 301 -10.88 25.76 -15.92
N THR A 302 -9.91 25.54 -16.81
CA THR A 302 -8.56 26.12 -16.71
C THR A 302 -8.46 27.52 -17.33
N ASP A 303 -9.53 28.01 -17.97
CA ASP A 303 -9.54 29.30 -18.66
C ASP A 303 -9.53 30.46 -17.65
N PRO A 304 -8.49 31.33 -17.64
CA PRO A 304 -8.43 32.46 -16.71
C PRO A 304 -9.54 33.49 -16.94
N TYR A 305 -10.22 33.45 -18.09
CA TYR A 305 -11.30 34.39 -18.44
C TYR A 305 -12.71 33.88 -18.11
N ASP A 306 -12.86 32.62 -17.66
CA ASP A 306 -14.15 32.06 -17.27
C ASP A 306 -14.61 32.58 -15.89
N ILE A 307 -14.83 33.88 -15.77
CA ILE A 307 -15.38 34.50 -14.55
C ILE A 307 -16.85 34.12 -14.31
N TYR A 308 -17.53 33.63 -15.35
CA TYR A 308 -18.82 32.98 -15.28
C TYR A 308 -18.69 31.53 -15.72
N CYS A 309 -19.55 30.65 -15.21
CA CYS A 309 -19.56 29.24 -15.59
C CYS A 309 -19.74 29.10 -17.11
N PRO A 310 -18.77 28.49 -17.84
CA PRO A 310 -18.83 28.36 -19.29
C PRO A 310 -19.85 27.30 -19.74
N PHE A 311 -20.41 26.54 -18.81
CA PHE A 311 -21.27 25.38 -19.09
C PHE A 311 -22.76 25.68 -18.93
N THR A 312 -23.19 26.96 -18.86
CA THR A 312 -24.59 27.31 -18.55
C THR A 312 -25.61 26.82 -19.59
N ASP A 313 -25.21 26.71 -20.85
CA ASP A 313 -26.03 26.20 -21.96
C ASP A 313 -26.27 24.68 -21.87
N LYS A 314 -25.34 23.95 -21.25
CA LYS A 314 -25.32 22.48 -21.14
C LYS A 314 -25.72 21.96 -19.76
N CYS A 315 -25.48 22.73 -18.71
CA CYS A 315 -25.68 22.32 -17.33
C CYS A 315 -27.18 22.16 -17.01
N PRO A 316 -27.62 21.01 -16.47
CA PRO A 316 -29.02 20.79 -16.11
C PRO A 316 -29.50 21.66 -14.93
N PHE A 317 -28.58 22.17 -14.10
CA PHE A 317 -28.91 23.09 -13.01
C PHE A 317 -29.02 24.56 -13.46
N SER A 318 -28.77 24.85 -14.74
CA SER A 318 -28.82 26.22 -15.25
C SER A 318 -30.23 26.76 -15.37
N LYS A 319 -30.42 28.07 -15.18
CA LYS A 319 -31.68 28.78 -15.45
C LYS A 319 -32.17 28.57 -16.89
N LYS A 320 -31.24 28.49 -17.85
CA LYS A 320 -31.54 28.19 -19.27
C LYS A 320 -32.21 26.82 -19.46
N ARG A 321 -32.02 25.88 -18.52
CA ARG A 321 -32.62 24.55 -18.53
C ARG A 321 -33.61 24.33 -17.37
N GLY A 322 -34.13 25.41 -16.79
CA GLY A 322 -35.15 25.38 -15.73
C GLY A 322 -34.63 25.17 -14.30
N GLY A 323 -33.30 25.18 -14.09
CA GLY A 323 -32.67 25.10 -12.76
C GLY A 323 -32.39 26.46 -12.10
N PRO A 324 -31.90 26.48 -10.85
CA PRO A 324 -31.70 27.73 -10.11
C PRO A 324 -30.40 28.48 -10.43
N CYS A 325 -29.44 27.86 -11.13
CA CYS A 325 -28.10 28.41 -11.34
C CYS A 325 -28.07 29.40 -12.53
N ASP A 326 -27.67 30.64 -12.28
CA ASP A 326 -27.45 31.67 -13.32
C ASP A 326 -26.06 31.62 -13.96
N GLY A 327 -25.22 30.64 -13.60
CA GLY A 327 -23.83 30.56 -14.02
C GLY A 327 -22.85 31.33 -13.14
N ASN A 328 -23.33 32.09 -12.16
CA ASN A 328 -22.51 32.85 -11.23
C ASN A 328 -22.61 32.26 -9.80
N ILE A 329 -23.83 31.94 -9.34
CA ILE A 329 -24.11 31.58 -7.94
C ILE A 329 -23.26 30.43 -7.37
N TYR A 330 -22.93 29.42 -8.18
CA TYR A 330 -22.13 28.27 -7.75
C TYR A 330 -20.74 28.21 -8.36
N TRP A 331 -20.30 29.29 -9.02
CA TRP A 331 -19.01 29.32 -9.70
C TRP A 331 -17.95 29.97 -8.80
N SER A 332 -16.76 29.38 -8.72
CA SER A 332 -15.75 29.80 -7.75
C SER A 332 -15.20 31.21 -8.00
N ALA A 333 -15.26 31.70 -9.24
CA ALA A 333 -14.82 33.06 -9.58
C ALA A 333 -15.63 34.15 -8.86
N LYS A 334 -16.93 33.92 -8.61
CA LYS A 334 -17.79 34.82 -7.82
C LYS A 334 -17.21 35.13 -6.45
N TYR A 335 -16.51 34.15 -5.89
CA TYR A 335 -15.91 34.20 -4.55
C TYR A 335 -14.40 34.44 -4.63
N PHE A 336 -13.91 34.89 -5.78
CA PHE A 336 -12.49 35.15 -6.04
C PHE A 336 -11.60 33.94 -5.75
N LYS A 337 -12.05 32.72 -6.05
CA LYS A 337 -11.30 31.48 -5.76
C LYS A 337 -10.92 30.72 -7.03
N ARG A 338 -9.62 30.46 -7.18
CA ARG A 338 -9.04 29.42 -8.05
C ARG A 338 -8.25 28.43 -7.20
N LYS A 339 -8.16 27.18 -7.64
CA LYS A 339 -7.37 26.13 -6.97
C LYS A 339 -6.45 25.48 -7.98
N PHE A 340 -5.32 24.97 -7.50
CA PHE A 340 -4.43 24.16 -8.34
C PHE A 340 -5.19 23.01 -8.97
N TYR A 341 -4.75 22.62 -10.17
CA TYR A 341 -5.30 21.48 -10.87
C TYR A 341 -5.25 20.23 -9.97
N PRO A 342 -6.39 19.53 -9.77
CA PRO A 342 -6.46 18.41 -8.85
C PRO A 342 -5.63 17.24 -9.36
N LYS A 343 -4.94 16.56 -8.43
CA LYS A 343 -4.22 15.32 -8.72
C LYS A 343 -5.19 14.26 -9.24
N ILE A 344 -4.78 13.54 -10.28
CA ILE A 344 -5.56 12.46 -10.88
C ILE A 344 -4.95 11.10 -10.52
N TYR A 345 -5.81 10.16 -10.12
CA TYR A 345 -5.42 8.82 -9.71
C TYR A 345 -5.87 7.79 -10.75
N PRO A 346 -4.96 7.10 -11.44
CA PRO A 346 -5.31 6.01 -12.35
C PRO A 346 -5.99 4.85 -11.62
N LEU A 347 -7.10 4.36 -12.18
CA LEU A 347 -7.81 3.19 -11.68
C LEU A 347 -7.39 1.95 -12.46
N ARG A 348 -6.61 1.08 -11.80
CA ARG A 348 -6.02 -0.13 -12.38
C ARG A 348 -6.65 -1.39 -11.82
N ARG A 349 -6.88 -2.38 -12.69
CA ARG A 349 -7.25 -3.75 -12.30
C ARG A 349 -6.36 -4.76 -13.00
N LEU A 350 -6.08 -5.87 -12.30
CA LEU A 350 -5.32 -6.98 -12.87
C LEU A 350 -6.23 -8.16 -13.19
N LYS A 351 -6.04 -8.77 -14.36
CA LYS A 351 -6.62 -10.07 -14.71
C LYS A 351 -5.49 -11.08 -14.89
N LEU A 352 -5.65 -12.24 -14.30
CA LEU A 352 -4.74 -13.36 -14.50
C LEU A 352 -5.50 -14.40 -15.33
N SER A 353 -4.81 -15.03 -16.27
CA SER A 353 -5.41 -16.11 -17.05
C SER A 353 -5.81 -17.26 -16.13
N ALA A 354 -7.05 -17.77 -16.28
CA ALA A 354 -7.54 -18.90 -15.50
C ALA A 354 -6.82 -20.21 -15.88
N ARG A 355 -6.26 -20.27 -17.09
CA ARG A 355 -5.48 -21.39 -17.63
C ARG A 355 -4.13 -20.87 -18.12
N GLY A 356 -3.13 -21.75 -18.15
CA GLY A 356 -1.78 -21.46 -18.60
C GLY A 356 -0.81 -21.09 -17.47
N GLY A 357 0.46 -21.00 -17.85
CA GLY A 357 1.60 -20.98 -16.92
C GLY A 357 2.04 -22.39 -16.54
N ILE A 358 3.33 -22.55 -16.26
CA ILE A 358 3.95 -23.80 -15.81
C ILE A 358 4.08 -23.70 -14.29
N GLU A 359 3.43 -24.58 -13.54
CA GLU A 359 3.55 -24.60 -12.07
C GLU A 359 4.99 -24.98 -11.69
N THR A 360 5.66 -24.08 -10.97
CA THR A 360 7.06 -24.22 -10.54
C THR A 360 7.19 -24.54 -9.06
N LEU A 361 6.19 -24.21 -8.24
CA LEU A 361 6.13 -24.56 -6.82
C LEU A 361 4.68 -24.83 -6.42
N HIS A 362 4.50 -25.80 -5.53
CA HIS A 362 3.23 -26.05 -4.86
C HIS A 362 3.49 -26.57 -3.46
N GLU A 363 3.29 -25.73 -2.46
CA GLU A 363 3.44 -26.08 -1.05
C GLU A 363 2.17 -25.75 -0.26
N GLU A 364 1.87 -26.55 0.75
CA GLU A 364 0.68 -26.36 1.57
C GLU A 364 0.91 -26.67 3.06
N PHE A 365 0.17 -25.94 3.88
CA PHE A 365 0.02 -26.22 5.30
C PHE A 365 -0.89 -27.44 5.51
N PRO A 366 -0.83 -28.10 6.68
CA PRO A 366 -1.79 -29.14 7.06
C PRO A 366 -3.24 -28.69 6.85
N ASN A 367 -4.09 -29.61 6.39
CA ASN A 367 -5.49 -29.34 5.99
C ASN A 367 -5.65 -28.25 4.93
N ALA A 368 -4.58 -27.93 4.18
CA ALA A 368 -4.65 -27.03 3.04
C ALA A 368 -5.12 -25.60 3.40
N ILE A 369 -4.97 -25.19 4.68
CA ILE A 369 -5.46 -23.88 5.17
C ILE A 369 -4.77 -22.69 4.49
N ILE A 370 -3.51 -22.89 4.10
CA ILE A 370 -2.67 -21.95 3.37
C ILE A 370 -1.96 -22.75 2.28
N LYS A 371 -2.04 -22.27 1.04
CA LYS A 371 -1.34 -22.85 -0.11
C LYS A 371 -0.52 -21.77 -0.79
N ILE A 372 0.73 -22.09 -1.10
CA ILE A 372 1.58 -21.27 -1.93
C ILE A 372 1.86 -22.00 -3.23
N ARG A 373 1.52 -21.34 -4.33
CA ARG A 373 1.82 -21.80 -5.69
C ARG A 373 2.63 -20.77 -6.42
N SER A 374 3.58 -21.21 -7.22
CA SER A 374 4.27 -20.34 -8.17
C SER A 374 4.11 -20.88 -9.59
N PHE A 375 4.06 -19.96 -10.55
CA PHE A 375 3.89 -20.28 -11.96
C PHE A 375 4.87 -19.45 -12.79
N ASP A 376 5.55 -20.06 -13.75
CA ASP A 376 6.27 -19.37 -14.81
C ASP A 376 5.36 -19.16 -16.05
N LYS A 377 5.61 -18.12 -16.85
CA LYS A 377 4.89 -17.78 -18.10
C LYS A 377 3.37 -17.70 -17.95
N LYS A 378 2.87 -17.36 -16.76
CA LYS A 378 1.44 -17.14 -16.52
C LYS A 378 1.06 -15.77 -17.06
N ARG A 379 -0.02 -15.70 -17.84
CA ARG A 379 -0.40 -14.46 -18.52
C ARG A 379 -1.13 -13.52 -17.56
N VAL A 380 -0.62 -12.31 -17.43
CA VAL A 380 -1.14 -11.24 -16.59
C VAL A 380 -1.51 -10.05 -17.48
N GLU A 381 -2.70 -9.51 -17.27
CA GLU A 381 -3.20 -8.32 -17.94
C GLU A 381 -3.28 -7.17 -16.94
N SER A 382 -2.57 -6.09 -17.22
CA SER A 382 -2.67 -4.83 -16.50
C SER A 382 -3.61 -3.92 -17.26
N ARG A 383 -4.77 -3.59 -16.67
CA ARG A 383 -5.82 -2.82 -17.34
C ARG A 383 -6.18 -1.58 -16.53
N TRP A 384 -5.96 -0.40 -17.09
CA TRP A 384 -6.50 0.85 -16.59
C TRP A 384 -7.87 1.09 -17.22
N TYR A 385 -8.87 1.26 -16.36
CA TYR A 385 -10.27 1.35 -16.76
C TYR A 385 -10.88 2.73 -16.51
N GLY A 386 -10.10 3.65 -15.94
CA GLY A 386 -10.52 5.02 -15.68
C GLY A 386 -9.52 5.79 -14.83
N VAL A 387 -9.92 6.99 -14.44
CA VAL A 387 -9.24 7.87 -13.51
C VAL A 387 -10.18 8.42 -12.45
N GLU A 388 -9.64 8.76 -11.28
CA GLU A 388 -10.32 9.48 -10.21
C GLU A 388 -9.66 10.83 -9.99
N ILE A 389 -10.42 11.92 -10.15
CA ILE A 389 -9.99 13.29 -9.94
C ILE A 389 -10.31 13.68 -8.50
N GLY A 390 -9.29 14.09 -7.74
CA GLY A 390 -9.45 14.54 -6.35
C GLY A 390 -9.91 16.00 -6.28
N THR A 391 -11.21 16.26 -6.14
CA THR A 391 -11.77 17.62 -6.03
C THR A 391 -12.06 17.98 -4.56
N TRP A 392 -11.11 17.75 -3.65
CA TRP A 392 -11.32 17.86 -2.19
C TRP A 392 -11.83 19.23 -1.71
N PHE A 393 -11.56 20.29 -2.48
CA PHE A 393 -12.07 21.64 -2.23
C PHE A 393 -13.56 21.83 -2.58
N ILE A 394 -14.24 20.80 -3.10
CA ILE A 394 -15.68 20.79 -3.41
C ILE A 394 -16.39 19.82 -2.46
N SER A 395 -17.04 20.35 -1.43
CA SER A 395 -17.74 19.55 -0.41
C SER A 395 -18.83 18.64 -0.96
N THR A 396 -19.53 19.08 -2.02
CA THR A 396 -20.63 18.33 -2.63
C THR A 396 -20.17 17.14 -3.48
N ARG A 397 -18.94 17.17 -3.99
CA ARG A 397 -18.39 16.11 -4.85
C ARG A 397 -16.86 16.15 -4.75
N PRO A 398 -16.27 15.56 -3.70
CA PRO A 398 -14.84 15.64 -3.45
C PRO A 398 -14.02 14.68 -4.32
N THR A 399 -14.68 13.78 -5.05
CA THR A 399 -14.06 12.91 -6.05
C THR A 399 -14.92 12.80 -7.31
N VAL A 400 -14.29 12.82 -8.48
CA VAL A 400 -14.94 12.60 -9.77
C VAL A 400 -14.27 11.45 -10.50
N ARG A 401 -15.02 10.39 -10.78
CA ARG A 401 -14.52 9.23 -11.54
C ARG A 401 -14.88 9.33 -13.00
N LEU A 402 -13.88 9.24 -13.87
CA LEU A 402 -14.03 9.12 -15.31
C LEU A 402 -13.65 7.71 -15.72
N LEU A 403 -14.62 6.92 -16.19
CA LEU A 403 -14.35 5.59 -16.72
C LEU A 403 -13.99 5.73 -18.20
N PHE A 404 -13.16 4.83 -18.72
CA PHE A 404 -12.83 4.80 -20.15
C PHE A 404 -13.83 3.92 -20.91
N GLU A 405 -14.12 4.28 -22.15
CA GLU A 405 -14.96 3.46 -23.03
C GLU A 405 -14.28 2.13 -23.36
N THR A 406 -12.98 2.20 -23.69
CA THR A 406 -12.10 1.04 -23.82
C THR A 406 -10.97 1.12 -22.81
N GLU A 407 -10.65 0.01 -22.14
CA GLU A 407 -9.53 -0.06 -21.19
C GLU A 407 -8.19 0.07 -21.91
N ILE A 408 -7.24 0.78 -21.30
CA ILE A 408 -5.87 0.91 -21.80
C ILE A 408 -4.93 0.06 -20.93
N GLY A 409 -3.87 -0.49 -21.50
CA GLY A 409 -2.91 -1.29 -20.75
C GLY A 409 -2.13 -2.27 -21.61
N TYR A 410 -1.81 -3.43 -21.03
CA TYR A 410 -0.98 -4.44 -21.69
C TYR A 410 -1.21 -5.83 -21.12
N SER A 411 -0.68 -6.85 -21.81
CA SER A 411 -0.70 -8.23 -21.37
C SER A 411 0.68 -8.88 -21.54
N ILE A 412 1.21 -9.45 -20.46
CA ILE A 412 2.54 -10.08 -20.45
C ILE A 412 2.46 -11.49 -19.84
N PRO A 413 3.14 -12.49 -20.43
CA PRO A 413 3.45 -13.73 -19.71
C PRO A 413 4.57 -13.44 -18.70
N THR A 414 4.41 -13.87 -17.45
CA THR A 414 5.38 -13.58 -16.38
C THR A 414 5.32 -14.62 -15.26
N SER A 415 6.28 -14.56 -14.33
CA SER A 415 6.28 -15.35 -13.10
C SER A 415 5.28 -14.80 -12.10
N VAL A 416 4.51 -15.69 -11.48
CA VAL A 416 3.43 -15.34 -10.54
C VAL A 416 3.51 -16.22 -9.31
N LEU A 417 3.54 -15.60 -8.14
CA LEU A 417 3.30 -16.21 -6.84
C LEU A 417 1.84 -16.00 -6.45
N GLN A 418 1.20 -17.08 -5.98
CA GLN A 418 -0.16 -17.12 -5.52
C GLN A 418 -0.20 -17.70 -4.11
N LEU A 419 -0.78 -16.94 -3.18
CA LEU A 419 -1.07 -17.35 -1.81
C LEU A 419 -2.59 -17.51 -1.66
N ASP A 420 -3.05 -18.73 -1.43
CA ASP A 420 -4.47 -19.05 -1.24
C ASP A 420 -4.74 -19.42 0.22
N PHE A 421 -5.93 -19.04 0.70
CA PHE A 421 -6.42 -19.35 2.03
C PHE A 421 -7.69 -20.19 1.96
N ASP A 422 -7.84 -21.13 2.89
CA ASP A 422 -9.13 -21.78 3.11
C ASP A 422 -10.15 -20.77 3.67
N ARG A 423 -11.33 -20.73 3.05
CA ARG A 423 -12.39 -19.78 3.41
C ARG A 423 -12.92 -20.04 4.80
N ASN A 424 -13.16 -21.31 5.15
CA ASN A 424 -13.75 -21.67 6.44
C ASN A 424 -12.79 -21.30 7.58
N TYR A 425 -11.50 -21.53 7.37
CA TYR A 425 -10.44 -21.09 8.29
C TYR A 425 -10.45 -19.57 8.48
N LEU A 426 -10.44 -18.77 7.39
CA LEU A 426 -10.46 -17.31 7.51
C LEU A 426 -11.74 -16.81 8.19
N GLU A 427 -12.90 -17.39 7.86
CA GLU A 427 -14.16 -17.01 8.49
C GLU A 427 -14.19 -17.36 9.98
N SER A 428 -13.72 -18.54 10.37
CA SER A 428 -13.61 -18.92 11.79
C SER A 428 -12.68 -17.95 12.52
N LEU A 429 -11.50 -17.67 11.96
CA LEU A 429 -10.53 -16.75 12.54
C LEU A 429 -11.15 -15.35 12.74
N ILE A 430 -11.85 -14.82 11.74
CA ILE A 430 -12.53 -13.52 11.85
C ILE A 430 -13.61 -13.56 12.94
N CYS A 431 -14.41 -14.62 13.01
CA CYS A 431 -15.44 -14.77 14.03
C CYS A 431 -14.84 -14.78 15.44
N ASP A 432 -13.73 -15.50 15.63
CA ASP A 432 -13.07 -15.61 16.93
C ASP A 432 -12.41 -14.29 17.32
N LEU A 433 -11.74 -13.59 16.39
CA LEU A 433 -11.24 -12.24 16.62
C LEU A 433 -12.36 -11.26 17.00
N PHE A 434 -13.52 -11.33 16.37
CA PHE A 434 -14.63 -10.45 16.71
C PHE A 434 -15.21 -10.74 18.10
N LYS A 435 -15.16 -11.99 18.58
CA LYS A 435 -15.60 -12.32 19.94
C LYS A 435 -14.59 -11.85 20.98
N GLU A 436 -13.30 -12.04 20.72
CA GLU A 436 -12.22 -11.83 21.68
C GLU A 436 -11.68 -10.40 21.73
N GLU A 437 -11.81 -9.63 20.64
CA GLU A 437 -11.16 -8.31 20.48
C GLU A 437 -12.19 -7.19 20.23
N PRO A 438 -12.70 -6.52 21.29
CA PRO A 438 -13.73 -5.47 21.16
C PRO A 438 -13.28 -4.28 20.30
N GLU A 439 -12.00 -3.92 20.32
CA GLU A 439 -11.47 -2.81 19.53
C GLU A 439 -11.47 -3.12 18.03
N VAL A 440 -11.06 -4.34 17.64
CA VAL A 440 -11.14 -4.81 16.25
C VAL A 440 -12.59 -4.74 15.79
N ARG A 441 -13.52 -5.24 16.61
CA ARG A 441 -14.95 -5.22 16.31
C ARG A 441 -15.48 -3.80 16.09
N ALA A 442 -15.14 -2.86 16.96
CA ALA A 442 -15.58 -1.46 16.85
C ALA A 442 -15.05 -0.76 15.58
N ILE A 443 -13.77 -0.94 15.27
CA ILE A 443 -13.14 -0.35 14.09
C ILE A 443 -13.72 -0.95 12.80
N ILE A 444 -13.84 -2.27 12.71
CA ILE A 444 -14.36 -2.94 11.51
C ILE A 444 -15.84 -2.64 11.33
N ALA A 445 -16.66 -2.62 12.39
CA ALA A 445 -18.06 -2.23 12.32
C ALA A 445 -18.22 -0.77 11.84
N THR A 446 -17.39 0.15 12.34
CA THR A 446 -17.40 1.55 11.88
C THR A 446 -17.08 1.63 10.39
N LYS A 447 -16.00 0.97 9.96
CA LYS A 447 -15.61 0.92 8.54
C LYS A 447 -16.67 0.28 7.67
N PHE A 448 -17.32 -0.78 8.14
CA PHE A 448 -18.35 -1.50 7.41
C PHE A 448 -19.56 -0.61 7.14
N ILE A 449 -20.09 0.08 8.15
CA ILE A 449 -21.23 0.98 7.98
C ILE A 449 -20.86 2.16 7.07
N LEU A 450 -19.68 2.75 7.26
CA LEU A 450 -19.20 3.82 6.38
C LEU A 450 -19.03 3.33 4.95
N TYR A 451 -18.51 2.12 4.74
CA TYR A 451 -18.33 1.53 3.42
C TYR A 451 -19.69 1.25 2.74
N LYS A 452 -20.65 0.66 3.47
CA LYS A 452 -22.02 0.40 2.98
C LYS A 452 -22.74 1.71 2.62
N ALA A 453 -22.55 2.74 3.43
CA ALA A 453 -23.13 4.06 3.16
C ALA A 453 -22.44 4.76 1.99
N LEU A 454 -21.13 4.92 1.98
CA LEU A 454 -20.43 5.71 0.96
C LEU A 454 -20.36 4.99 -0.40
N GLY A 455 -20.30 3.66 -0.36
CA GLY A 455 -20.15 2.82 -1.53
C GLY A 455 -18.87 3.17 -2.28
N LYS A 456 -18.99 3.38 -3.60
CA LYS A 456 -17.81 3.63 -4.44
C LYS A 456 -17.30 5.08 -4.42
N ARG A 457 -17.97 6.02 -3.75
CA ARG A 457 -17.63 7.44 -3.80
C ARG A 457 -17.47 7.98 -2.38
N LEU A 458 -16.48 8.85 -2.17
CA LEU A 458 -16.44 9.67 -0.97
C LEU A 458 -17.38 10.86 -1.19
N ASP A 459 -18.51 10.88 -0.49
CA ASP A 459 -19.43 12.01 -0.41
C ASP A 459 -19.40 12.52 1.03
N TYR A 460 -18.89 13.74 1.24
CA TYR A 460 -18.68 14.27 2.58
C TYR A 460 -19.98 14.54 3.34
N ARG A 461 -21.08 14.87 2.65
CA ARG A 461 -22.38 15.03 3.28
C ARG A 461 -22.94 13.69 3.72
N ARG A 462 -22.80 12.67 2.87
CA ARG A 462 -23.21 11.30 3.21
C ARG A 462 -22.33 10.70 4.32
N LEU A 463 -21.05 11.04 4.34
CA LEU A 463 -20.13 10.70 5.43
C LEU A 463 -20.61 11.33 6.74
N SER A 464 -20.82 12.66 6.75
CA SER A 464 -21.27 13.37 7.94
C SER A 464 -22.64 12.89 8.42
N SER A 465 -23.61 12.73 7.53
CA SER A 465 -24.93 12.20 7.91
C SER A 465 -24.84 10.78 8.47
N THR A 466 -23.98 9.93 7.90
CA THR A 466 -23.77 8.57 8.42
C THR A 466 -23.13 8.58 9.79
N VAL A 467 -22.08 9.38 10.01
CA VAL A 467 -21.46 9.50 11.34
C VAL A 467 -22.45 10.03 12.37
N ARG A 468 -23.25 11.04 12.03
CA ARG A 468 -24.32 11.53 12.92
C ARG A 468 -25.35 10.45 13.24
N SER A 469 -25.77 9.67 12.24
CA SER A 469 -26.66 8.53 12.46
C SER A 469 -26.06 7.43 13.33
N LEU A 470 -24.73 7.37 13.52
CA LEU A 470 -24.07 6.49 14.48
C LEU A 470 -24.04 7.07 15.91
N LEU A 471 -24.36 8.35 16.07
CA LEU A 471 -24.41 9.05 17.36
C LEU A 471 -25.84 9.28 17.86
N ASP A 472 -26.82 9.09 16.98
CA ASP A 472 -28.24 9.26 17.28
C ASP A 472 -28.86 7.92 17.68
N ASN A 473 -29.26 7.79 18.95
CA ASN A 473 -29.81 6.54 19.48
C ASN A 473 -31.16 6.14 18.88
N GLN A 474 -31.83 7.04 18.15
CA GLN A 474 -33.10 6.78 17.46
C GLN A 474 -32.89 6.30 16.01
N SER A 475 -31.66 6.37 15.50
CA SER A 475 -31.34 6.02 14.11
C SER A 475 -31.22 4.50 13.92
N GLU A 476 -31.77 3.99 12.81
CA GLU A 476 -31.61 2.58 12.41
C GLU A 476 -30.14 2.17 12.28
N LYS A 477 -29.28 3.06 11.78
CA LYS A 477 -27.83 2.80 11.68
C LYS A 477 -27.16 2.70 13.04
N TYR A 478 -27.66 3.41 14.04
CA TYR A 478 -27.17 3.25 15.40
C TYR A 478 -27.54 1.87 15.94
N SER A 479 -28.79 1.44 15.75
CA SER A 479 -29.22 0.09 16.14
C SER A 479 -28.41 -1.01 15.41
N GLU A 480 -28.18 -0.86 14.10
CA GLU A 480 -27.33 -1.76 13.32
C GLU A 480 -25.89 -1.77 13.87
N PHE A 481 -25.31 -0.61 14.17
CA PHE A 481 -23.97 -0.50 14.74
C PHE A 481 -23.85 -1.17 16.10
N GLN A 482 -24.80 -0.94 17.01
CA GLN A 482 -24.81 -1.55 18.33
C GLN A 482 -24.95 -3.07 18.26
N ARG A 483 -25.70 -3.62 17.30
CA ARG A 483 -25.75 -5.08 17.06
C ARG A 483 -24.36 -5.65 16.76
N TYR A 484 -23.59 -5.01 15.88
CA TYR A 484 -22.21 -5.44 15.61
C TYR A 484 -21.30 -5.25 16.83
N LEU A 485 -21.42 -4.16 17.58
CA LEU A 485 -20.63 -3.97 18.82
C LEU A 485 -20.93 -5.03 19.89
N ASN A 486 -22.16 -5.54 19.92
CA ASN A 486 -22.61 -6.61 20.82
C ASN A 486 -22.26 -8.02 20.32
N GLY A 487 -21.49 -8.14 19.24
CA GLY A 487 -20.96 -9.41 18.76
C GLY A 487 -21.83 -10.12 17.72
N GLU A 488 -22.81 -9.44 17.11
CA GLU A 488 -23.49 -10.01 15.95
C GLU A 488 -22.56 -10.08 14.74
N ILE A 489 -22.54 -11.23 14.08
CA ILE A 489 -21.69 -11.48 12.90
C ILE A 489 -22.55 -12.10 11.79
N ASN A 490 -22.99 -11.27 10.85
CA ASN A 490 -23.70 -11.72 9.65
C ASN A 490 -22.76 -11.92 8.45
N GLU A 491 -23.28 -12.47 7.35
CA GLU A 491 -22.47 -12.71 6.15
C GLU A 491 -21.86 -11.44 5.53
N GLU A 492 -22.57 -10.29 5.59
CA GLU A 492 -22.08 -9.05 4.99
C GLU A 492 -20.80 -8.54 5.68
N ILE A 493 -20.79 -8.51 7.02
CA ILE A 493 -19.61 -8.04 7.77
C ILE A 493 -18.46 -9.06 7.71
N LYS A 494 -18.75 -10.37 7.63
CA LYS A 494 -17.72 -11.41 7.38
C LYS A 494 -17.05 -11.24 6.03
N GLU A 495 -17.82 -11.10 4.95
CA GLU A 495 -17.28 -10.89 3.59
C GLU A 495 -16.45 -9.60 3.55
N PHE A 496 -16.93 -8.53 4.17
CA PHE A 496 -16.20 -7.27 4.26
C PHE A 496 -14.87 -7.41 5.02
N SER A 497 -14.87 -8.10 6.16
CA SER A 497 -13.67 -8.33 6.97
C SER A 497 -12.64 -9.16 6.22
N ARG A 498 -13.08 -10.21 5.51
CA ARG A 498 -12.22 -11.03 4.65
C ARG A 498 -11.62 -10.22 3.52
N ARG A 499 -12.41 -9.37 2.87
CA ARG A 499 -11.91 -8.42 1.86
C ARG A 499 -10.81 -7.54 2.42
N ILE A 500 -11.06 -6.90 3.57
CA ILE A 500 -10.11 -5.99 4.21
C ILE A 500 -8.81 -6.71 4.57
N LEU A 501 -8.91 -7.90 5.17
CA LEU A 501 -7.76 -8.69 5.57
C LEU A 501 -6.89 -9.03 4.35
N LEU A 502 -7.48 -9.59 3.30
CA LEU A 502 -6.76 -9.97 2.07
C LEU A 502 -6.18 -8.77 1.33
N HIS A 503 -6.89 -7.63 1.35
CA HIS A 503 -6.37 -6.39 0.76
C HIS A 503 -5.15 -5.87 1.51
N SER A 504 -5.21 -5.88 2.84
CA SER A 504 -4.11 -5.44 3.71
C SER A 504 -2.91 -6.38 3.58
N LEU A 505 -3.17 -7.69 3.58
CA LEU A 505 -2.18 -8.72 3.38
C LEU A 505 -1.47 -8.57 2.03
N LYS A 506 -2.20 -8.28 0.95
CA LYS A 506 -1.62 -8.00 -0.37
C LYS A 506 -0.56 -6.89 -0.31
N HIS A 507 -0.78 -5.82 0.44
CA HIS A 507 0.20 -4.74 0.56
C HIS A 507 1.44 -5.20 1.32
N LEU A 508 1.25 -5.74 2.53
CA LEU A 508 2.35 -6.06 3.42
C LEU A 508 3.16 -7.28 2.96
N LEU A 509 2.52 -8.29 2.36
CA LEU A 509 3.23 -9.41 1.75
C LEU A 509 4.12 -8.95 0.60
N THR A 510 3.60 -8.03 -0.22
CA THR A 510 4.39 -7.45 -1.32
C THR A 510 5.58 -6.67 -0.75
N GLN A 511 5.35 -5.78 0.22
CA GLN A 511 6.42 -5.01 0.85
C GLN A 511 7.48 -5.91 1.49
N TYR A 512 7.08 -6.97 2.19
CA TYR A 512 8.01 -7.94 2.75
C TYR A 512 8.88 -8.61 1.69
N ILE A 513 8.28 -9.11 0.61
CA ILE A 513 9.03 -9.77 -0.47
C ILE A 513 9.99 -8.78 -1.14
N LEU A 514 9.53 -7.57 -1.40
CA LEU A 514 10.33 -6.56 -2.08
C LEU A 514 11.46 -6.01 -1.22
N GLU A 515 11.20 -5.70 0.05
CA GLU A 515 12.17 -5.06 0.94
C GLU A 515 13.12 -6.08 1.58
N LYS A 516 12.59 -7.20 2.07
CA LYS A 516 13.36 -8.17 2.86
C LYS A 516 13.99 -9.28 2.03
N ILE A 517 13.43 -9.61 0.87
CA ILE A 517 13.91 -10.72 0.04
C ILE A 517 14.61 -10.22 -1.22
N ALA A 518 13.96 -9.37 -2.02
CA ALA A 518 14.48 -8.97 -3.32
C ALA A 518 15.35 -7.69 -3.29
N GLY A 519 15.07 -6.76 -2.39
CA GLY A 519 15.71 -5.44 -2.34
C GLY A 519 15.38 -4.55 -3.54
N VAL A 520 14.12 -4.56 -4.01
CA VAL A 520 13.67 -3.80 -5.19
C VAL A 520 12.35 -3.06 -4.94
N ASP A 521 11.99 -2.14 -5.83
CA ASP A 521 10.81 -1.28 -5.67
C ASP A 521 9.49 -1.92 -6.12
N MET A 522 8.37 -1.31 -5.70
CA MET A 522 7.01 -1.71 -6.11
C MET A 522 6.76 -1.68 -7.63
N ASN A 523 7.58 -0.97 -8.40
CA ASN A 523 7.47 -0.91 -9.87
C ASN A 523 7.78 -2.25 -10.56
N PHE A 524 8.51 -3.14 -9.89
CA PHE A 524 8.94 -4.42 -10.42
C PHE A 524 7.88 -5.53 -10.27
N VAL A 525 6.73 -5.22 -9.67
CA VAL A 525 5.68 -6.21 -9.41
C VAL A 525 4.27 -5.69 -9.69
N LEU A 526 3.39 -6.62 -10.00
CA LEU A 526 1.95 -6.44 -10.18
C LEU A 526 1.22 -7.24 -9.11
N THR A 527 0.34 -6.59 -8.33
CA THR A 527 -0.31 -7.23 -7.18
C THR A 527 -1.83 -7.20 -7.28
N LYS A 528 -2.46 -8.30 -6.85
CA LYS A 528 -3.91 -8.46 -6.82
C LYS A 528 -4.32 -9.23 -5.57
N TYR A 529 -5.53 -8.98 -5.11
CA TYR A 529 -6.21 -9.87 -4.18
C TYR A 529 -7.60 -10.25 -4.73
N ASN A 530 -8.12 -11.40 -4.32
CA ASN A 530 -9.49 -11.85 -4.57
C ASN A 530 -10.10 -12.24 -3.23
N TYR A 531 -11.39 -11.94 -3.05
CA TYR A 531 -12.16 -12.31 -1.85
C TYR A 531 -13.57 -12.83 -2.19
N LYS A 532 -13.99 -12.71 -3.46
CA LYS A 532 -15.34 -13.07 -3.91
C LYS A 532 -15.41 -14.54 -4.29
N TYR A 533 -14.56 -14.92 -5.24
CA TYR A 533 -14.56 -16.26 -5.84
C TYR A 533 -13.47 -17.17 -5.26
N SER A 534 -12.41 -16.57 -4.74
CA SER A 534 -11.32 -17.23 -4.04
C SER A 534 -10.80 -16.26 -3.00
N ASP A 535 -10.16 -16.77 -1.95
CA ASP A 535 -9.54 -15.98 -0.90
C ASP A 535 -8.04 -16.03 -1.08
N SER A 536 -7.52 -15.13 -1.92
CA SER A 536 -6.15 -15.25 -2.43
C SER A 536 -5.46 -13.93 -2.73
N VAL A 537 -4.14 -13.93 -2.61
CA VAL A 537 -3.23 -12.84 -2.92
C VAL A 537 -2.28 -13.28 -4.03
N PHE A 538 -2.07 -12.41 -5.01
CA PHE A 538 -1.20 -12.65 -6.15
C PHE A 538 -0.13 -11.56 -6.22
N LEU A 539 1.09 -12.01 -6.47
CA LEU A 539 2.24 -11.19 -6.80
C LEU A 539 2.79 -11.70 -8.13
N ALA A 540 2.88 -10.84 -9.13
CA ALA A 540 3.46 -11.18 -10.43
C ALA A 540 4.65 -10.27 -10.70
N GLU A 541 5.69 -10.77 -11.36
CA GLU A 541 6.77 -9.91 -11.81
C GLU A 541 6.27 -8.99 -12.93
N ASN A 542 6.63 -7.72 -12.82
CA ASN A 542 6.44 -6.75 -13.88
C ASN A 542 7.65 -6.88 -14.82
N ALA A 543 7.69 -7.96 -15.60
CA ALA A 543 8.67 -8.18 -16.65
C ALA A 543 8.20 -9.31 -17.55
N ARG A 544 8.54 -9.23 -18.84
CA ARG A 544 8.20 -10.30 -19.77
C ARG A 544 9.02 -11.56 -19.43
N ASN A 545 8.33 -12.69 -19.32
CA ASN A 545 8.88 -14.01 -18.99
C ASN A 545 9.63 -14.08 -17.64
N GLY A 546 9.24 -13.29 -16.64
CA GLY A 546 9.76 -13.47 -15.26
C GLY A 546 11.26 -13.23 -15.10
N ARG A 547 11.84 -12.33 -15.91
CA ARG A 547 13.30 -12.11 -15.97
C ARG A 547 13.88 -11.30 -14.81
N ILE A 548 13.08 -10.93 -13.80
CA ILE A 548 13.61 -10.19 -12.63
C ILE A 548 14.09 -11.17 -11.56
N GLY A 549 13.48 -12.36 -11.46
CA GLY A 549 13.91 -13.41 -10.53
C GLY A 549 13.51 -13.15 -9.07
N ILE A 550 12.55 -12.27 -8.84
CA ILE A 550 11.93 -12.03 -7.53
C ILE A 550 11.20 -13.30 -7.08
N ILE A 551 10.34 -13.84 -7.94
CA ILE A 551 9.53 -15.02 -7.62
C ILE A 551 10.44 -16.24 -7.49
N ASP A 552 11.44 -16.41 -8.36
CA ASP A 552 12.41 -17.50 -8.25
C ASP A 552 13.19 -17.45 -6.94
N THR A 553 13.51 -16.26 -6.44
CA THR A 553 14.19 -16.09 -5.15
C THR A 553 13.29 -16.50 -3.98
N VAL A 554 12.01 -16.14 -4.03
CA VAL A 554 11.01 -16.61 -3.04
C VAL A 554 10.83 -18.12 -3.12
N VAL A 555 10.75 -18.69 -4.32
CA VAL A 555 10.62 -20.14 -4.54
C VAL A 555 11.83 -20.87 -3.94
N ARG A 556 13.06 -20.45 -4.26
CA ARG A 556 14.28 -21.04 -3.69
C ARG A 556 14.32 -20.95 -2.16
N LEU A 557 13.83 -19.85 -1.58
CA LEU A 557 13.76 -19.67 -0.14
C LEU A 557 12.79 -20.67 0.50
N ILE A 558 11.60 -20.86 -0.09
CA ILE A 558 10.61 -21.83 0.37
C ILE A 558 11.11 -23.26 0.18
N GLU A 559 11.73 -23.58 -0.96
CA GLU A 559 12.29 -24.91 -1.21
C GLU A 559 13.42 -25.25 -0.23
N ARG A 560 14.23 -24.25 0.17
CA ARG A 560 15.36 -24.45 1.09
C ARG A 560 14.91 -24.55 2.55
N ASN A 561 14.02 -23.67 3.00
CA ASN A 561 13.69 -23.50 4.42
C ASN A 561 12.29 -24.04 4.79
N GLY A 562 11.48 -24.41 3.81
CA GLY A 562 10.10 -24.84 3.99
C GLY A 562 9.11 -23.67 4.03
N ILE A 563 7.87 -23.96 3.62
CA ILE A 563 6.77 -22.99 3.60
C ILE A 563 6.48 -22.41 4.99
N SER A 564 6.59 -23.23 6.04
CA SER A 564 6.30 -22.81 7.40
C SER A 564 7.33 -21.81 7.94
N SER A 565 8.61 -21.95 7.57
CA SER A 565 9.63 -20.94 7.89
C SER A 565 9.32 -19.62 7.20
N PHE A 566 9.06 -19.65 5.88
CA PHE A 566 8.74 -18.44 5.11
C PHE A 566 7.53 -17.68 5.68
N VAL A 567 6.45 -18.40 5.99
CA VAL A 567 5.23 -17.79 6.55
C VAL A 567 5.47 -17.28 7.97
N LEU A 568 6.24 -17.99 8.79
CA LEU A 568 6.59 -17.55 10.14
C LEU A 568 7.46 -16.30 10.12
N ASP A 569 8.48 -16.25 9.25
CA ASP A 569 9.38 -15.10 9.08
C ASP A 569 8.59 -13.87 8.64
N PHE A 570 7.67 -14.05 7.69
CA PHE A 570 6.74 -12.99 7.29
C PHE A 570 5.83 -12.53 8.44
N ALA A 571 5.23 -13.47 9.18
CA ALA A 571 4.31 -13.14 10.27
C ALA A 571 5.02 -12.41 11.42
N ASN A 572 6.24 -12.83 11.77
CA ASN A 572 7.08 -12.16 12.77
C ASN A 572 7.46 -10.75 12.33
N TRP A 573 7.94 -10.58 11.09
CA TRP A 573 8.24 -9.26 10.54
C TRP A 573 7.00 -8.35 10.56
N LEU A 574 5.85 -8.88 10.15
CA LEU A 574 4.59 -8.13 10.12
C LEU A 574 4.17 -7.69 11.52
N HIS A 575 4.27 -8.59 12.50
CA HIS A 575 3.97 -8.29 13.90
C HIS A 575 4.91 -7.20 14.45
N GLU A 576 6.23 -7.35 14.26
CA GLU A 576 7.22 -6.36 14.71
C GLU A 576 7.02 -5.00 14.06
N TYR A 577 6.83 -4.96 12.73
CA TYR A 577 6.64 -3.74 11.96
C TYR A 577 5.39 -2.97 12.41
N LEU A 578 4.25 -3.67 12.55
CA LEU A 578 3.00 -3.05 12.97
C LEU A 578 2.99 -2.64 14.45
N SER A 579 3.70 -3.39 15.31
CA SER A 579 3.88 -3.05 16.72
C SER A 579 4.73 -1.80 16.88
N ALA A 580 5.88 -1.72 16.19
CA ALA A 580 6.75 -0.54 16.18
C ALA A 580 6.00 0.70 15.71
N HIS A 581 5.28 0.61 14.59
CA HIS A 581 4.45 1.70 14.09
C HIS A 581 3.39 2.14 15.10
N THR A 582 2.77 1.20 15.82
CA THR A 582 1.76 1.53 16.84
C THR A 582 2.38 2.32 17.99
N SER A 583 3.52 1.86 18.52
CA SER A 583 4.24 2.57 19.58
C SER A 583 4.69 3.97 19.17
N ASP A 584 5.20 4.13 17.94
CA ASP A 584 5.66 5.43 17.44
C ASP A 584 4.49 6.41 17.25
N PHE A 585 3.35 5.93 16.76
CA PHE A 585 2.16 6.76 16.61
C PHE A 585 1.53 7.15 17.93
N GLU A 586 1.54 6.29 18.94
CA GLU A 586 1.07 6.63 20.29
C GLU A 586 1.93 7.73 20.89
N LYS A 587 3.27 7.61 20.83
CA LYS A 587 4.20 8.66 21.28
C LYS A 587 3.99 9.97 20.53
N LEU A 588 3.86 9.90 19.20
CA LEU A 588 3.61 11.08 18.35
C LEU A 588 2.28 11.75 18.70
N SER A 589 1.22 10.96 18.90
CA SER A 589 -0.11 11.47 19.25
C SER A 589 -0.11 12.15 20.61
N SER A 590 0.52 11.55 21.63
CA SER A 590 0.64 12.18 22.95
C SER A 590 1.43 13.48 22.91
N ARG A 591 2.55 13.50 22.16
CA ARG A 591 3.37 14.70 22.00
C ARG A 591 2.61 15.82 21.31
N ARG A 592 1.94 15.52 20.18
CA ARG A 592 1.14 16.48 19.42
C ARG A 592 0.00 17.04 20.25
N MET A 593 -0.74 16.19 20.97
CA MET A 593 -1.81 16.63 21.87
C MET A 593 -1.30 17.64 22.91
N TYR A 594 -0.16 17.38 23.54
CA TYR A 594 0.47 18.29 24.51
C TYR A 594 0.97 19.60 23.88
N GLU A 595 1.67 19.51 22.75
CA GLU A 595 2.18 20.69 22.04
C GLU A 595 1.04 21.58 21.54
N SER A 596 -0.01 20.99 20.98
CA SER A 596 -1.21 21.68 20.50
C SER A 596 -2.00 22.33 21.64
N GLU A 597 -2.16 21.65 22.79
CA GLU A 597 -2.76 22.26 23.98
C GLU A 597 -1.97 23.48 24.46
N ARG A 598 -0.64 23.35 24.57
CA ARG A 598 0.23 24.45 25.00
C ARG A 598 0.19 25.63 24.02
N THR A 599 0.26 25.36 22.72
CA THR A 599 0.21 26.38 21.66
C THR A 599 -1.11 27.13 21.67
N LEU A 600 -2.23 26.41 21.73
CA LEU A 600 -3.57 27.01 21.80
C LEU A 600 -3.75 27.88 23.04
N LEU A 601 -3.40 27.38 24.23
CA LEU A 601 -3.53 28.15 25.46
C LEU A 601 -2.67 29.42 25.45
N THR A 602 -1.46 29.33 24.89
CA THR A 602 -0.56 30.48 24.73
C THR A 602 -1.11 31.50 23.73
N ALA A 603 -1.62 31.02 22.58
CA ALA A 603 -2.22 31.87 21.55
C ALA A 603 -3.47 32.58 22.08
N ILE A 604 -4.36 31.88 22.78
CA ILE A 604 -5.54 32.46 23.43
C ILE A 604 -5.12 33.52 24.44
N ALA A 605 -4.17 33.23 25.33
CA ALA A 605 -3.72 34.18 26.34
C ALA A 605 -3.08 35.44 25.73
N ARG A 606 -2.39 35.31 24.59
CA ARG A 606 -1.84 36.44 23.82
C ARG A 606 -2.95 37.27 23.18
N LEU A 607 -3.84 36.63 22.43
CA LEU A 607 -4.94 37.28 21.71
C LEU A 607 -5.92 38.00 22.67
N GLN A 608 -6.13 37.47 23.87
CA GLN A 608 -6.95 38.11 24.90
C GLN A 608 -6.38 39.44 25.41
N LYS A 609 -5.06 39.66 25.30
CA LYS A 609 -4.40 40.93 25.66
C LYS A 609 -4.37 41.93 24.50
N GLY A 610 -4.80 41.50 23.33
CA GLY A 610 -4.77 42.25 22.08
C GLY A 610 -5.93 43.25 21.90
N ASP A 611 -6.08 43.70 20.66
CA ASP A 611 -7.17 44.59 20.25
C ASP A 611 -8.55 43.88 20.26
N GLN A 612 -9.63 44.60 19.93
CA GLN A 612 -10.98 44.03 19.94
C GLN A 612 -11.16 42.89 18.92
N LYS A 613 -10.44 42.92 17.79
CA LYS A 613 -10.48 41.86 16.78
C LYS A 613 -9.74 40.62 17.27
N GLU A 614 -8.57 40.79 17.89
CA GLU A 614 -7.80 39.70 18.49
C GLU A 614 -8.56 39.03 19.64
N LYS A 615 -9.25 39.82 20.48
CA LYS A 615 -10.13 39.26 21.53
C LYS A 615 -11.30 38.47 20.96
N ALA A 616 -11.92 38.96 19.88
CA ALA A 616 -12.99 38.23 19.20
C ALA A 616 -12.47 36.89 18.63
N LEU A 617 -11.26 36.90 18.05
CA LEU A 617 -10.59 35.69 17.56
C LEU A 617 -10.34 34.67 18.68
N ALA A 618 -9.89 35.13 19.85
CA ALA A 618 -9.67 34.27 21.02
C ALA A 618 -10.95 33.57 21.50
N GLU A 619 -12.07 34.29 21.54
CA GLU A 619 -13.37 33.70 21.91
C GLU A 619 -13.89 32.74 20.83
N GLN A 620 -13.66 33.04 19.55
CA GLN A 620 -13.98 32.15 18.44
C GLN A 620 -13.22 30.81 18.54
N ILE A 621 -11.92 30.85 18.86
CA ILE A 621 -11.11 29.64 19.10
C ILE A 621 -11.74 28.79 20.23
N LYS A 622 -12.11 29.40 21.36
CA LYS A 622 -12.70 28.68 22.50
C LYS A 622 -14.05 28.03 22.16
N GLU A 623 -14.92 28.72 21.44
CA GLU A 623 -16.21 28.17 21.03
C GLU A 623 -16.04 26.98 20.09
N VAL A 624 -15.10 27.06 19.13
CA VAL A 624 -14.77 25.94 18.26
C VAL A 624 -14.17 24.78 19.06
N MET A 625 -13.26 25.03 20.01
CA MET A 625 -12.73 24.00 20.92
C MET A 625 -13.83 23.27 21.69
N LYS A 626 -14.83 23.99 22.21
CA LYS A 626 -15.95 23.42 22.95
C LYS A 626 -16.80 22.50 22.06
N LYS A 627 -17.11 22.93 20.83
CA LYS A 627 -17.85 22.10 19.85
C LYS A 627 -17.09 20.83 19.49
N VAL A 628 -15.78 20.94 19.23
CA VAL A 628 -14.92 19.79 18.90
C VAL A 628 -14.86 18.79 20.05
N LYS A 629 -14.65 19.26 21.30
CA LYS A 629 -14.63 18.39 22.50
C LYS A 629 -15.97 17.70 22.72
N ALA A 630 -17.08 18.41 22.59
CA ALA A 630 -18.42 17.83 22.73
C ALA A 630 -18.66 16.73 21.69
N PHE A 631 -18.25 16.96 20.43
CA PHE A 631 -18.35 15.96 19.37
C PHE A 631 -17.48 14.73 19.64
N LYS A 632 -16.25 14.91 20.15
CA LYS A 632 -15.38 13.79 20.55
C LYS A 632 -15.99 12.94 21.66
N ILE A 633 -16.56 13.58 22.69
CA ILE A 633 -17.21 12.87 23.80
C ILE A 633 -18.37 12.01 23.29
N GLN A 634 -19.19 12.53 22.36
CA GLN A 634 -20.27 11.75 21.76
C GLN A 634 -19.75 10.54 20.98
N LEU A 635 -18.67 10.68 20.21
CA LEU A 635 -18.04 9.56 19.51
C LEU A 635 -17.56 8.47 20.48
N ASP A 636 -16.89 8.87 21.56
CA ASP A 636 -16.37 7.93 22.56
C ASP A 636 -17.50 7.18 23.29
N GLN A 637 -18.56 7.89 23.69
CA GLN A 637 -19.73 7.28 24.34
C GLN A 637 -20.40 6.23 23.46
N ASN A 638 -20.45 6.47 22.15
CA ASN A 638 -21.04 5.56 21.17
C ASN A 638 -20.04 4.55 20.60
N GLN A 639 -18.77 4.57 21.04
CA GLN A 639 -17.66 3.74 20.55
C GLN A 639 -17.37 3.87 19.03
N ALA A 640 -17.83 4.94 18.40
CA ALA A 640 -17.56 5.22 16.99
C ALA A 640 -16.14 5.79 16.82
N LYS A 641 -15.29 5.07 16.08
CA LYS A 641 -13.88 5.46 15.87
C LYS A 641 -13.71 6.21 14.56
N ILE A 642 -13.12 7.40 14.60
CA ILE A 642 -12.73 8.19 13.41
C ILE A 642 -11.37 8.85 13.64
N ASP A 643 -10.64 9.11 12.55
CA ASP A 643 -9.40 9.90 12.60
C ASP A 643 -9.63 11.40 12.50
N ILE A 644 -8.56 12.16 12.74
CA ILE A 644 -8.53 13.62 12.67
C ILE A 644 -9.02 14.17 11.33
N THR A 645 -8.64 13.55 10.21
CA THR A 645 -9.06 13.98 8.87
C THR A 645 -10.56 13.76 8.64
N THR A 646 -11.07 12.61 9.08
CA THR A 646 -12.49 12.27 9.02
C THR A 646 -13.29 13.18 9.95
N ALA A 647 -12.80 13.44 11.16
CA ALA A 647 -13.41 14.36 12.12
C ALA A 647 -13.51 15.79 11.56
N ARG A 648 -12.41 16.33 11.03
CA ARG A 648 -12.37 17.63 10.33
C ARG A 648 -13.45 17.70 9.26
N THR A 649 -13.52 16.66 8.43
CA THR A 649 -14.50 16.56 7.33
C THR A 649 -15.93 16.53 7.85
N VAL A 650 -16.24 15.73 8.87
CA VAL A 650 -17.60 15.60 9.43
C VAL A 650 -18.06 16.88 10.11
N LEU A 651 -17.16 17.56 10.82
CA LEU A 651 -17.43 18.81 11.53
C LEU A 651 -17.82 19.93 10.55
N LEU A 652 -17.04 20.08 9.48
CA LEU A 652 -17.28 21.10 8.45
C LEU A 652 -18.44 20.73 7.52
N ALA A 653 -18.41 19.54 6.91
CA ALA A 653 -19.41 19.13 5.93
C ALA A 653 -20.78 18.82 6.55
N GLY A 654 -20.83 18.60 7.86
CA GLY A 654 -22.07 18.47 8.61
C GLY A 654 -22.68 19.81 9.02
N ASP A 655 -21.96 20.92 8.91
CA ASP A 655 -22.34 22.18 9.57
C ASP A 655 -22.43 22.04 11.10
N ILE A 656 -21.62 21.17 11.73
CA ILE A 656 -21.43 21.18 13.20
C ILE A 656 -20.67 22.46 13.58
N ILE A 657 -19.69 22.81 12.75
CA ILE A 657 -18.96 24.06 12.77
C ILE A 657 -19.15 24.70 11.39
N LYS A 658 -19.64 25.94 11.35
CA LYS A 658 -19.82 26.66 10.09
C LYS A 658 -18.46 27.08 9.52
N GLU A 659 -18.33 27.12 8.20
CA GLU A 659 -17.07 27.53 7.53
C GLU A 659 -16.63 28.95 7.95
N GLU A 660 -17.59 29.86 8.17
CA GLU A 660 -17.39 31.22 8.69
C GLU A 660 -16.73 31.23 10.10
N GLU A 661 -16.99 30.19 10.91
CA GLU A 661 -16.40 30.05 12.24
C GLU A 661 -14.95 29.53 12.19
N VAL A 662 -14.48 29.07 11.03
CA VAL A 662 -13.11 28.53 10.86
C VAL A 662 -12.26 29.41 9.97
N GLU A 663 -12.85 30.20 9.06
CA GLU A 663 -12.12 31.01 8.08
C GLU A 663 -11.03 31.92 8.68
N GLN A 664 -11.27 32.46 9.87
CA GLN A 664 -10.31 33.34 10.57
C GLN A 664 -9.32 32.59 11.48
N ILE A 665 -9.61 31.33 11.81
CA ILE A 665 -8.84 30.51 12.75
C ILE A 665 -8.32 29.22 12.10
N GLU A 666 -8.25 29.16 10.77
CA GLU A 666 -7.91 27.94 10.03
C GLU A 666 -6.56 27.36 10.49
N ASP A 667 -5.61 28.25 10.80
CA ASP A 667 -4.28 27.91 11.33
C ASP A 667 -4.31 27.17 12.68
N TYR A 668 -5.37 27.36 13.47
CA TYR A 668 -5.54 26.73 14.78
C TYR A 668 -6.42 25.48 14.74
N PHE A 669 -7.12 25.22 13.63
CA PHE A 669 -8.17 24.20 13.63
C PHE A 669 -7.62 22.77 13.79
N ASP A 670 -6.45 22.49 13.21
CA ASP A 670 -5.79 21.19 13.39
C ASP A 670 -5.28 21.02 14.83
N ASP A 671 -4.70 22.07 15.43
CA ASP A 671 -4.31 22.05 16.85
C ASP A 671 -5.49 21.75 17.77
N ILE A 672 -6.68 22.30 17.47
CA ILE A 672 -7.91 22.06 18.25
C ILE A 672 -8.31 20.58 18.18
N LEU A 673 -8.20 19.95 17.00
CA LEU A 673 -8.51 18.54 16.82
C LEU A 673 -7.47 17.65 17.50
N GLU A 674 -6.18 17.97 17.41
CA GLU A 674 -5.10 17.23 18.07
C GLU A 674 -5.23 17.32 19.60
N MET A 675 -5.49 18.51 20.15
CA MET A 675 -5.74 18.71 21.59
C MET A 675 -6.99 17.94 22.06
N ALA A 676 -8.01 17.78 21.21
CA ALA A 676 -9.18 16.97 21.54
C ALA A 676 -8.92 15.44 21.54
N GLY A 677 -7.71 14.99 21.15
CA GLY A 677 -7.32 13.59 21.21
C GLY A 677 -7.93 12.73 20.10
N PHE A 678 -8.15 13.29 18.90
CA PHE A 678 -8.51 12.49 17.73
C PHE A 678 -7.34 11.61 17.27
N LEU A 679 -7.65 10.41 16.78
CA LEU A 679 -6.65 9.48 16.26
C LEU A 679 -5.97 10.09 15.01
N LEU A 680 -4.64 9.96 14.91
CA LEU A 680 -3.90 10.38 13.71
C LEU A 680 -4.28 9.55 12.46
N CYS A 681 -4.64 8.28 12.66
CA CYS A 681 -5.19 7.42 11.62
C CYS A 681 -6.25 6.48 12.22
N LEU A 682 -7.30 6.16 11.46
CA LEU A 682 -8.40 5.35 11.97
C LEU A 682 -7.92 3.91 12.22
N ASP A 683 -7.39 3.30 11.17
CA ASP A 683 -6.91 1.92 11.20
C ASP A 683 -6.13 1.66 9.90
N GLY A 684 -4.94 2.28 9.83
CA GLY A 684 -4.03 2.21 8.70
C GLY A 684 -3.77 3.56 8.01
N CYS A 685 -2.50 3.87 7.76
CA CYS A 685 -2.02 5.03 7.01
C CYS A 685 -1.02 4.59 5.92
N ASN A 686 -0.50 5.54 5.14
CA ASN A 686 0.51 5.24 4.11
C ASN A 686 1.85 4.75 4.69
N GLY A 687 2.10 5.00 5.97
CA GLY A 687 3.28 4.54 6.69
C GLY A 687 3.17 3.13 7.27
N CYS A 688 2.03 2.43 7.14
CA CYS A 688 1.92 1.04 7.58
C CYS A 688 1.29 0.11 6.54
N VAL A 689 0.06 0.40 6.08
CA VAL A 689 -0.73 -0.57 5.29
C VAL A 689 -1.27 0.00 3.99
N ARG A 690 -1.38 1.32 3.83
CA ARG A 690 -1.93 1.92 2.61
C ARG A 690 -0.81 2.21 1.62
N LEU A 691 -1.12 2.09 0.34
CA LEU A 691 -0.19 2.45 -0.72
C LEU A 691 -0.68 3.71 -1.42
N GLU A 692 0.19 4.70 -1.57
CA GLU A 692 -0.15 5.92 -2.33
C GLU A 692 -0.29 5.62 -3.83
N LYS A 693 0.59 4.75 -4.35
CA LYS A 693 0.64 4.31 -5.76
C LYS A 693 0.41 2.80 -5.85
N TYR A 694 0.18 2.30 -7.06
CA TYR A 694 0.07 0.86 -7.39
C TYR A 694 -1.16 0.11 -6.84
N CYS A 695 -1.92 0.69 -5.91
CA CYS A 695 -3.21 0.15 -5.46
C CYS A 695 -4.38 0.64 -6.33
N GLY A 696 -5.22 -0.29 -6.78
CA GLY A 696 -6.39 -0.01 -7.63
C GLY A 696 -7.64 0.51 -6.89
N GLU A 697 -7.61 0.57 -5.55
CA GLU A 697 -8.77 0.99 -4.72
C GLU A 697 -8.78 2.51 -4.45
N GLY A 698 -7.70 3.22 -4.78
CA GLY A 698 -7.59 4.68 -4.64
C GLY A 698 -7.88 5.16 -3.22
N VAL A 699 -8.76 6.15 -3.08
CA VAL A 699 -9.16 6.72 -1.78
C VAL A 699 -9.92 5.75 -0.88
N GLN A 700 -10.50 4.66 -1.41
CA GLN A 700 -11.25 3.70 -0.61
C GLN A 700 -10.36 2.86 0.31
N GLN A 701 -9.04 2.91 0.16
CA GLN A 701 -8.09 2.25 1.05
C GLN A 701 -8.34 2.59 2.52
N ILE A 702 -8.79 3.81 2.83
CA ILE A 702 -9.15 4.25 4.19
C ILE A 702 -10.15 3.27 4.86
N LEU A 703 -11.10 2.75 4.08
CA LEU A 703 -12.14 1.83 4.57
C LEU A 703 -11.86 0.36 4.21
N THR A 704 -10.96 0.08 3.27
CA THR A 704 -10.76 -1.27 2.69
C THR A 704 -9.42 -1.91 3.08
N THR A 705 -8.61 -1.25 3.90
CA THR A 705 -7.43 -1.86 4.56
C THR A 705 -7.59 -1.78 6.08
N SER A 706 -6.92 -2.64 6.84
CA SER A 706 -6.92 -2.63 8.31
C SER A 706 -5.56 -3.05 8.84
N LYS A 707 -4.99 -2.18 9.69
CA LYS A 707 -3.77 -2.44 10.44
C LYS A 707 -4.05 -3.41 11.59
N ILE A 708 -5.11 -3.16 12.36
CA ILE A 708 -5.41 -3.92 13.58
C ILE A 708 -5.83 -5.36 13.27
N LEU A 709 -6.65 -5.57 12.25
CA LEU A 709 -7.07 -6.91 11.83
C LEU A 709 -5.87 -7.71 11.31
N LEU A 710 -4.99 -7.06 10.55
CA LEU A 710 -3.78 -7.68 10.02
C LEU A 710 -2.76 -8.03 11.13
N PHE A 711 -2.62 -7.16 12.13
CA PHE A 711 -1.79 -7.41 13.31
C PHE A 711 -2.29 -8.63 14.09
N LYS A 712 -3.60 -8.69 14.40
CA LYS A 712 -4.21 -9.82 15.09
C LYS A 712 -4.16 -11.11 14.27
N PHE A 713 -4.29 -11.01 12.96
CA PHE A 713 -4.06 -12.15 12.06
C PHE A 713 -2.64 -12.69 12.15
N ALA A 714 -1.62 -11.82 12.21
CA ALA A 714 -0.22 -12.23 12.38
C ALA A 714 -0.01 -12.97 13.71
N GLU A 715 -0.56 -12.47 14.83
CA GLU A 715 -0.51 -13.15 16.13
C GLU A 715 -1.09 -14.57 16.05
N ARG A 716 -2.26 -14.73 15.43
CA ARG A 716 -2.90 -16.06 15.25
C ARG A 716 -2.10 -16.99 14.37
N LEU A 717 -1.44 -16.45 13.35
CA LEU A 717 -0.62 -17.25 12.45
C LEU A 717 0.65 -17.75 13.13
N ILE A 718 1.32 -16.89 13.91
CA ILE A 718 2.48 -17.26 14.74
C ILE A 718 2.08 -18.33 15.77
N ASP A 719 0.97 -18.12 16.47
CA ASP A 719 0.46 -19.06 17.47
C ASP A 719 0.12 -20.43 16.86
N LEU A 720 -0.54 -20.43 15.70
CA LEU A 720 -0.88 -21.65 14.96
C LEU A 720 0.36 -22.45 14.55
N ILE A 721 1.38 -21.77 13.99
CA ILE A 721 2.64 -22.42 13.59
C ILE A 721 3.38 -22.97 14.82
N SER A 722 3.34 -22.24 15.94
CA SER A 722 4.02 -22.60 17.18
C SER A 722 3.38 -23.79 17.89
N ARG A 723 2.03 -23.81 17.99
CA ARG A 723 1.29 -24.90 18.64
C ARG A 723 1.14 -26.14 17.74
N GLY A 724 1.03 -25.93 16.43
CA GLY A 724 0.67 -26.98 15.48
C GLY A 724 -0.82 -27.36 15.54
N TRP A 725 -1.18 -28.47 14.89
CA TRP A 725 -2.53 -29.00 14.83
C TRP A 725 -2.64 -30.23 15.71
N SER A 726 -3.73 -30.37 16.46
CA SER A 726 -4.00 -31.58 17.24
C SER A 726 -5.44 -32.02 17.01
N GLN A 727 -5.64 -33.30 16.74
CA GLN A 727 -6.97 -33.87 16.53
C GLN A 727 -7.05 -35.28 17.12
N ARG A 728 -8.23 -35.62 17.65
CA ARG A 728 -8.61 -37.00 17.96
C ARG A 728 -9.63 -37.48 16.94
N SER A 729 -9.42 -38.66 16.38
CA SER A 729 -10.31 -39.23 15.36
C SER A 729 -10.17 -40.74 15.31
N THR A 730 -11.22 -41.44 14.89
CA THR A 730 -11.14 -42.85 14.48
C THR A 730 -10.59 -43.01 13.07
N GLU A 731 -10.39 -41.90 12.34
CA GLU A 731 -9.95 -41.87 10.95
C GLU A 731 -8.73 -40.93 10.77
N VAL A 732 -7.75 -41.00 11.67
CA VAL A 732 -6.53 -40.17 11.58
C VAL A 732 -5.77 -40.39 10.26
N GLY A 733 -5.94 -41.55 9.62
CA GLY A 733 -5.43 -41.86 8.29
C GLY A 733 -5.80 -40.83 7.21
N LYS A 734 -7.02 -40.24 7.27
CA LYS A 734 -7.44 -39.18 6.34
C LYS A 734 -6.55 -37.93 6.40
N ILE A 735 -5.84 -37.74 7.51
CA ILE A 735 -5.00 -36.57 7.76
C ILE A 735 -3.52 -36.92 7.51
N VAL A 736 -3.06 -38.05 8.03
CA VAL A 736 -1.62 -38.39 8.01
C VAL A 736 -1.18 -39.07 6.72
N GLU A 737 -2.04 -39.87 6.08
CA GLU A 737 -1.66 -40.52 4.82
C GLU A 737 -1.35 -39.52 3.70
N PRO A 738 -2.17 -38.47 3.47
CA PRO A 738 -1.84 -37.48 2.45
C PRO A 738 -0.51 -36.79 2.70
N ILE A 739 -0.11 -36.61 3.96
CA ILE A 739 1.16 -35.99 4.31
C ILE A 739 2.32 -36.97 4.07
N ILE A 740 2.28 -38.16 4.68
CA ILE A 740 3.38 -39.14 4.61
C ILE A 740 3.62 -39.62 3.17
N PHE A 741 2.55 -39.97 2.44
CA PHE A 741 2.68 -40.63 1.13
C PHE A 741 2.68 -39.68 -0.06
N HIS A 742 2.65 -38.36 0.16
CA HIS A 742 2.98 -37.34 -0.85
C HIS A 742 4.23 -36.55 -0.49
N ALA A 743 5.07 -37.08 0.41
CA ALA A 743 6.36 -36.51 0.71
C ALA A 743 7.20 -36.34 -0.56
N LYS A 744 7.95 -35.24 -0.65
CA LYS A 744 8.72 -34.89 -1.85
C LYS A 744 10.21 -35.17 -1.70
N LYS A 745 10.76 -35.04 -0.49
CA LYS A 745 12.21 -35.13 -0.25
C LYS A 745 12.55 -36.34 0.61
N TYR A 746 11.93 -36.45 1.79
CA TYR A 746 12.25 -37.53 2.72
C TYR A 746 11.14 -37.83 3.73
N VAL A 747 11.19 -39.05 4.27
CA VAL A 747 10.33 -39.53 5.35
C VAL A 747 11.18 -40.30 6.37
N ASN A 748 11.22 -39.81 7.60
CA ASN A 748 11.84 -40.51 8.73
C ASN A 748 10.74 -41.02 9.66
N ILE A 749 10.71 -42.32 9.91
CA ILE A 749 9.65 -42.99 10.69
C ILE A 749 10.25 -43.68 11.89
N ILE A 750 9.69 -43.43 13.06
CA ILE A 750 9.80 -44.27 14.25
C ILE A 750 8.41 -44.84 14.48
N SER A 751 8.23 -46.13 14.23
CA SER A 751 6.94 -46.78 14.45
C SER A 751 7.17 -48.22 14.90
N PRO A 752 6.64 -48.63 16.06
CA PRO A 752 6.86 -49.99 16.57
C PRO A 752 6.24 -51.04 15.66
N PHE A 753 5.10 -50.72 15.04
CA PHE A 753 4.35 -51.62 14.19
C PHE A 753 3.99 -50.95 12.86
N ILE A 754 4.24 -51.68 11.77
CA ILE A 754 3.93 -51.30 10.41
C ILE A 754 3.20 -52.49 9.78
N SER A 755 2.06 -52.27 9.13
CA SER A 755 1.35 -53.36 8.43
C SER A 755 1.89 -53.57 7.01
N PRO A 756 1.68 -54.77 6.42
CA PRO A 756 2.21 -55.09 5.09
C PRO A 756 1.78 -54.10 4.00
N ARG A 757 0.54 -53.59 4.09
CA ARG A 757 0.01 -52.56 3.18
C ARG A 757 0.85 -51.28 3.24
N TYR A 758 1.17 -50.79 4.43
CA TYR A 758 1.94 -49.55 4.55
C TYR A 758 3.43 -49.76 4.29
N ALA A 759 3.98 -50.94 4.60
CA ALA A 759 5.32 -51.32 4.14
C ALA A 759 5.44 -51.21 2.62
N ALA A 760 4.48 -51.77 1.87
CA ALA A 760 4.44 -51.67 0.42
C ALA A 760 4.30 -50.21 -0.08
N ARG A 761 3.52 -49.37 0.61
CA ARG A 761 3.41 -47.94 0.27
C ARG A 761 4.68 -47.15 0.53
N LEU A 762 5.47 -47.51 1.55
CA LEU A 762 6.77 -46.89 1.80
C LEU A 762 7.79 -47.27 0.71
N VAL A 763 7.74 -48.51 0.22
CA VAL A 763 8.51 -48.96 -0.94
C VAL A 763 8.12 -48.16 -2.20
N ASP A 764 6.82 -48.00 -2.46
CA ASP A 764 6.33 -47.17 -3.58
C ASP A 764 6.75 -45.69 -3.46
N LEU A 765 6.86 -45.17 -2.24
CA LEU A 765 7.37 -43.82 -2.01
C LEU A 765 8.87 -43.73 -2.32
N ALA A 766 9.66 -44.71 -1.85
CA ALA A 766 11.09 -44.77 -2.12
C ALA A 766 11.42 -44.96 -3.60
N SER A 767 10.61 -45.73 -4.33
CA SER A 767 10.76 -45.94 -5.79
C SER A 767 10.57 -44.66 -6.61
N LYS A 768 9.86 -43.67 -6.06
CA LYS A 768 9.68 -42.32 -6.64
C LYS A 768 10.86 -41.37 -6.33
N GLY A 769 11.91 -41.84 -5.67
CA GLY A 769 13.11 -41.06 -5.36
C GLY A 769 13.08 -40.33 -4.01
N VAL A 770 12.08 -40.58 -3.17
CA VAL A 770 11.98 -40.02 -1.82
C VAL A 770 12.86 -40.84 -0.87
N LYS A 771 13.66 -40.18 -0.02
CA LYS A 771 14.49 -40.90 0.95
C LYS A 771 13.67 -41.36 2.15
N VAL A 772 13.53 -42.66 2.35
CA VAL A 772 12.73 -43.26 3.41
C VAL A 772 13.64 -43.96 4.42
N TYR A 773 13.61 -43.49 5.67
CA TYR A 773 14.36 -44.05 6.80
C TYR A 773 13.38 -44.52 7.86
N VAL A 774 13.42 -45.80 8.23
CA VAL A 774 12.48 -46.37 9.22
C VAL A 774 13.23 -47.03 10.36
N ILE A 775 12.91 -46.65 11.59
CA ILE A 775 13.27 -47.35 12.82
C ILE A 775 12.03 -48.08 13.31
N THR A 776 12.09 -49.40 13.39
CA THR A 776 10.96 -50.22 13.82
C THR A 776 11.39 -51.38 14.73
N TRP A 777 10.42 -52.17 15.20
CA TRP A 777 10.68 -53.26 16.13
C TRP A 777 10.79 -54.61 15.39
N LEU A 778 11.73 -55.45 15.86
CA LEU A 778 11.90 -56.83 15.41
C LEU A 778 11.32 -57.81 16.46
N PRO A 779 10.27 -58.58 16.13
CA PRO A 779 9.68 -59.54 17.07
C PRO A 779 10.59 -60.77 17.33
N LYS A 780 10.87 -61.08 18.61
CA LYS A 780 11.72 -62.22 19.02
C LYS A 780 11.04 -63.59 19.02
N GLU A 781 9.70 -63.67 19.10
CA GLU A 781 8.95 -64.95 19.19
C GLU A 781 7.90 -65.11 18.07
N GLU A 782 7.65 -66.34 17.63
CA GLU A 782 6.53 -66.72 16.75
C GLU A 782 5.20 -66.74 17.52
N LYS A 783 4.81 -65.63 18.14
CA LYS A 783 3.42 -65.44 18.58
C LYS A 783 2.61 -64.95 17.39
N GLY A 784 1.55 -65.68 17.04
CA GLY A 784 0.69 -65.38 15.88
C GLY A 784 0.11 -63.96 15.85
N GLU A 785 0.07 -63.28 17.00
CA GLU A 785 -0.42 -61.90 17.15
C GLU A 785 0.43 -60.85 16.40
N TYR A 786 1.72 -61.10 16.16
CA TYR A 786 2.63 -60.16 15.48
C TYR A 786 3.14 -60.65 14.11
N ALA A 787 2.50 -61.67 13.53
CA ALA A 787 2.88 -62.22 12.24
C ALA A 787 2.94 -61.15 11.13
N PHE A 788 1.97 -60.21 11.14
CA PHE A 788 1.89 -59.12 10.18
C PHE A 788 3.15 -58.22 10.17
N GLN A 789 3.80 -58.02 11.32
CA GLN A 789 5.01 -57.20 11.42
C GLN A 789 6.20 -57.91 10.77
N LYS A 790 6.31 -59.24 10.90
CA LYS A 790 7.34 -60.01 10.19
C LYS A 790 7.13 -59.95 8.68
N ASP A 791 5.89 -60.04 8.23
CA ASP A 791 5.56 -59.91 6.80
C ASP A 791 5.92 -58.51 6.27
N SER A 792 5.64 -57.45 7.02
CA SER A 792 6.10 -56.09 6.71
C SER A 792 7.61 -55.99 6.61
N LEU A 793 8.35 -56.58 7.55
CA LEU A 793 9.81 -56.56 7.55
C LEU A 793 10.40 -57.32 6.35
N LYS A 794 9.76 -58.42 5.91
CA LYS A 794 10.16 -59.13 4.68
C LYS A 794 10.00 -58.25 3.45
N ILE A 795 8.82 -57.61 3.29
CA ILE A 795 8.56 -56.67 2.19
C ILE A 795 9.61 -55.56 2.18
N LEU A 796 9.92 -54.98 3.34
CA LEU A 796 10.90 -53.90 3.45
C LEU A 796 12.33 -54.37 3.15
N ARG A 797 12.72 -55.56 3.62
CA ARG A 797 14.05 -56.15 3.40
C ARG A 797 14.31 -56.45 1.93
N GLU A 798 13.32 -56.99 1.23
CA GLU A 798 13.42 -57.34 -0.19
C GLU A 798 13.59 -56.12 -1.10
N ASN A 799 13.25 -54.91 -0.60
CA ASN A 799 13.25 -53.67 -1.37
C ASN A 799 14.26 -52.63 -0.85
N LEU A 800 15.22 -53.02 -0.01
CA LEU A 800 16.27 -52.12 0.47
C LEU A 800 17.09 -51.55 -0.70
N GLY A 801 17.48 -50.29 -0.59
CA GLY A 801 18.24 -49.61 -1.64
C GLY A 801 18.67 -48.21 -1.24
N GLU A 802 19.15 -47.42 -2.21
CA GLU A 802 19.66 -46.06 -1.98
C GLU A 802 18.63 -45.14 -1.29
N ASN A 803 17.35 -45.31 -1.63
CA ASN A 803 16.25 -44.49 -1.12
C ASN A 803 15.43 -45.16 0.00
N LEU A 804 15.70 -46.43 0.35
CA LEU A 804 14.99 -47.14 1.42
C LEU A 804 15.99 -47.78 2.39
N SER A 805 16.04 -47.27 3.61
CA SER A 805 16.88 -47.78 4.69
C SER A 805 16.04 -48.10 5.91
N ILE A 806 16.26 -49.28 6.49
CA ILE A 806 15.46 -49.79 7.61
C ILE A 806 16.39 -50.26 8.71
N LYS A 807 16.14 -49.75 9.91
CA LYS A 807 16.81 -50.16 11.14
C LYS A 807 15.83 -50.74 12.13
N VAL A 808 16.32 -51.68 12.93
CA VAL A 808 15.55 -52.36 13.95
C VAL A 808 16.21 -52.22 15.31
N MET A 809 15.39 -52.22 16.36
CA MET A 809 15.85 -52.25 17.76
C MET A 809 15.52 -53.59 18.41
N ASP A 810 16.55 -54.21 19.00
CA ASP A 810 16.51 -55.57 19.56
C ASP A 810 16.80 -55.66 21.09
N ARG A 811 16.75 -54.53 21.81
CA ARG A 811 17.11 -54.49 23.24
C ARG A 811 15.90 -54.57 24.18
N PRO A 812 15.81 -55.59 25.07
CA PRO A 812 14.70 -55.77 26.01
C PRO A 812 14.73 -54.80 27.21
N ASP A 813 15.84 -54.09 27.46
CA ASP A 813 16.04 -53.35 28.71
C ASP A 813 15.77 -51.83 28.57
N VAL A 814 15.43 -51.37 27.37
CA VAL A 814 15.17 -49.95 27.08
C VAL A 814 13.74 -49.79 26.58
N LYS A 815 12.90 -49.12 27.38
CA LYS A 815 11.50 -48.74 27.05
C LYS A 815 11.42 -47.69 25.91
N LEU A 816 12.00 -47.93 24.73
CA LEU A 816 12.28 -46.88 23.73
C LEU A 816 11.77 -47.07 22.29
N PRO A 817 10.81 -47.96 21.96
CA PRO A 817 9.85 -47.49 20.96
C PRO A 817 8.43 -47.89 21.33
N HIS A 818 7.81 -47.13 22.24
CA HIS A 818 6.38 -46.82 22.09
C HIS A 818 6.18 -45.54 21.27
N ASP A 819 7.26 -44.89 20.86
CA ASP A 819 7.21 -43.63 20.14
C ASP A 819 6.73 -43.81 18.70
N LYS A 820 5.91 -42.87 18.24
CA LYS A 820 5.21 -42.91 16.96
C LYS A 820 5.39 -41.55 16.32
N THR A 821 6.55 -41.42 15.71
CA THR A 821 7.08 -40.15 15.23
C THR A 821 7.35 -40.27 13.74
N TYR A 822 6.80 -39.35 12.96
CA TYR A 822 6.95 -39.30 11.51
C TYR A 822 7.41 -37.89 11.13
N ILE A 823 8.64 -37.77 10.66
CA ILE A 823 9.19 -36.51 10.13
C ILE A 823 9.09 -36.60 8.62
N VAL A 824 8.25 -35.75 8.03
CA VAL A 824 7.93 -35.75 6.61
C VAL A 824 8.28 -34.38 6.04
N ASP A 825 9.34 -34.31 5.24
CA ASP A 825 9.91 -33.05 4.75
C ASP A 825 10.11 -32.04 5.89
N ASP A 826 9.31 -30.97 5.95
CA ASP A 826 9.38 -29.91 6.97
C ASP A 826 8.25 -30.00 8.01
N LYS A 827 7.67 -31.21 8.19
CA LYS A 827 6.54 -31.47 9.09
C LYS A 827 6.89 -32.58 10.06
N LEU A 828 6.50 -32.42 11.32
CA LEU A 828 6.57 -33.44 12.36
C LEU A 828 5.16 -33.92 12.68
N ILE A 829 4.94 -35.22 12.60
CA ILE A 829 3.70 -35.87 13.02
C ILE A 829 4.02 -36.77 14.20
N THR A 830 3.30 -36.59 15.30
CA THR A 830 3.38 -37.48 16.46
C THR A 830 1.98 -37.92 16.88
N GLY A 831 1.88 -39.03 17.59
CA GLY A 831 0.56 -39.50 18.00
C GLY A 831 0.56 -40.82 18.74
N SER A 832 -0.63 -41.38 18.89
CA SER A 832 -0.84 -42.70 19.49
C SER A 832 -1.02 -43.82 18.44
N PHE A 833 -1.12 -43.47 17.15
CA PHE A 833 -1.38 -44.40 16.05
C PHE A 833 -0.11 -45.06 15.47
N ASN A 834 -0.17 -46.37 15.27
CA ASN A 834 0.81 -47.10 14.46
C ASN A 834 0.51 -46.96 12.97
N LEU A 835 1.48 -47.29 12.11
CA LEU A 835 1.28 -47.31 10.66
C LEU A 835 0.59 -48.62 10.23
N THR A 836 -0.63 -48.82 10.74
CA THR A 836 -1.50 -49.99 10.51
C THR A 836 -2.92 -49.53 10.20
N GLU A 837 -3.73 -50.39 9.59
CA GLU A 837 -5.11 -50.06 9.22
C GLU A 837 -5.96 -49.75 10.46
N SER A 838 -5.80 -50.53 11.52
CA SER A 838 -6.46 -50.30 12.80
C SER A 838 -6.01 -49.00 13.47
N GLY A 839 -4.73 -48.67 13.41
CA GLY A 839 -4.21 -47.41 13.94
C GLY A 839 -4.68 -46.18 13.14
N LEU A 840 -4.91 -46.31 11.84
CA LEU A 840 -5.28 -45.17 11.00
C LEU A 840 -6.80 -45.00 10.78
N TYR A 841 -7.59 -46.07 10.80
CA TYR A 841 -9.02 -46.06 10.45
C TYR A 841 -9.93 -46.87 11.39
N GLY A 842 -9.43 -47.33 12.54
CA GLY A 842 -10.23 -48.10 13.49
C GLY A 842 -10.26 -47.48 14.88
N ASN A 843 -9.08 -47.35 15.49
CA ASN A 843 -8.93 -46.91 16.87
C ASN A 843 -9.17 -45.40 17.01
N LEU A 844 -9.69 -44.98 18.16
CA LEU A 844 -9.71 -43.56 18.53
C LEU A 844 -8.29 -43.12 18.89
N GLU A 845 -7.62 -42.50 17.93
CA GLU A 845 -6.22 -42.08 18.06
C GLU A 845 -6.09 -40.56 18.13
N ARG A 846 -4.99 -40.09 18.72
CA ARG A 846 -4.58 -38.70 18.67
C ARG A 846 -3.46 -38.53 17.66
N VAL A 847 -3.56 -37.48 16.86
CA VAL A 847 -2.50 -36.98 15.99
C VAL A 847 -2.17 -35.53 16.37
N GLU A 848 -0.88 -35.22 16.44
CA GLU A 848 -0.32 -33.88 16.48
C GLU A 848 0.53 -33.66 15.25
N ILE A 849 0.38 -32.49 14.61
CA ILE A 849 1.19 -32.08 13.46
C ILE A 849 1.85 -30.76 13.83
N ARG A 850 3.18 -30.73 13.85
CA ARG A 850 3.97 -29.54 14.13
C ARG A 850 4.77 -29.16 12.90
N VAL A 851 4.80 -27.86 12.62
CA VAL A 851 5.50 -27.32 11.45
C VAL A 851 6.47 -26.20 11.83
N HIS A 852 6.64 -25.94 13.14
CA HIS A 852 7.61 -24.97 13.61
C HIS A 852 9.05 -25.45 13.27
N PRO A 853 9.85 -24.65 12.53
CA PRO A 853 11.16 -25.09 12.02
C PRO A 853 12.08 -25.65 13.10
N THR A 854 12.21 -24.95 14.24
CA THR A 854 13.06 -25.39 15.36
C THR A 854 12.61 -26.71 15.98
N THR A 855 11.30 -26.96 16.07
CA THR A 855 10.77 -28.20 16.62
C THR A 855 11.07 -29.38 15.71
N VAL A 856 10.85 -29.21 14.40
CA VAL A 856 11.16 -30.23 13.40
C VAL A 856 12.66 -30.54 13.36
N ALA A 857 13.51 -29.52 13.40
CA ALA A 857 14.97 -29.69 13.41
C ALA A 857 15.48 -30.40 14.68
N SER A 858 14.93 -30.06 15.85
CA SER A 858 15.24 -30.74 17.11
C SER A 858 14.87 -32.22 17.04
N GLU A 859 13.67 -32.53 16.56
CA GLU A 859 13.20 -33.93 16.45
C GLU A 859 14.02 -34.73 15.45
N LYS A 860 14.41 -34.10 14.34
CA LYS A 860 15.32 -34.72 13.37
C LYS A 860 16.67 -35.08 13.98
N THR A 861 17.20 -34.22 14.84
CA THR A 861 18.45 -34.49 15.57
C THR A 861 18.29 -35.69 16.51
N GLN A 862 17.14 -35.83 17.17
CA GLN A 862 16.84 -36.99 18.01
C GLN A 862 16.70 -38.27 17.19
N PHE A 863 16.00 -38.20 16.06
CA PHE A 863 15.90 -39.31 15.10
C PHE A 863 17.30 -39.77 14.64
N GLU A 864 18.17 -38.84 14.24
CA GLU A 864 19.53 -39.16 13.78
C GLU A 864 20.39 -39.81 14.88
N LYS A 865 20.18 -39.44 16.15
CA LYS A 865 20.83 -40.10 17.28
C LYS A 865 20.35 -41.54 17.43
N LEU A 866 19.03 -41.76 17.46
CA LEU A 866 18.45 -43.11 17.54
C LEU A 866 18.81 -43.99 16.33
N TRP A 867 18.89 -43.38 15.15
CA TRP A 867 19.31 -44.03 13.92
C TRP A 867 20.73 -44.59 14.02
N LYS A 868 21.66 -43.86 14.65
CA LYS A 868 23.03 -44.32 14.89
C LYS A 868 23.11 -45.44 15.92
N GLU A 869 22.17 -45.50 16.87
CA GLU A 869 22.12 -46.50 17.94
C GLU A 869 21.38 -47.79 17.55
N SER A 870 20.66 -47.80 16.42
CA SER A 870 19.85 -48.92 15.94
C SER A 870 20.61 -49.82 14.95
N GLY A 871 20.28 -51.12 14.93
CA GLY A 871 20.90 -52.13 14.05
C GLY A 871 20.27 -52.16 12.66
N ASP A 872 21.05 -52.50 11.63
CA ASP A 872 20.57 -52.54 10.25
C ASP A 872 19.76 -53.82 9.98
N LEU A 873 18.57 -53.69 9.38
CA LEU A 873 17.66 -54.83 9.13
C LEU A 873 18.32 -55.95 8.30
N ALA A 874 19.26 -55.59 7.42
CA ALA A 874 19.98 -56.54 6.57
C ALA A 874 20.78 -57.59 7.38
N GLU A 875 21.19 -57.24 8.60
CA GLU A 875 22.02 -58.08 9.48
C GLU A 875 21.23 -59.14 10.25
N TYR A 876 19.90 -59.06 10.25
CA TYR A 876 19.02 -59.95 11.02
C TYR A 876 18.45 -61.07 10.13
N GLN A 877 18.20 -62.25 10.72
CA GLN A 877 17.41 -63.31 10.08
C GLN A 877 15.93 -63.10 10.41
N LEU A 878 15.05 -63.07 9.40
CA LEU A 878 13.61 -62.75 9.51
C LEU A 878 12.73 -63.99 9.44
#